data_AF-A0A151F3R7-F1
#
_entry.id   AF-A0A151F3R7-F1
#
_cell.length_a   1.000
_cell.length_b   1.000
_cell.length_c   1.000
_cell.angle_alpha   90.00
_cell.angle_beta   90.00
_cell.angle_gamma   90.00
#
_symmetry.space_group_name_H-M   'P 1'
#
loop_
_entity.id
_entity.type
_entity.pdbx_description
1 polymer ?
#
loop_
_entity_poly.entity_id
_entity_poly.type
_entity_poly.pdbx_seq_one_letter_code
_entity_poly.pdbx_strand_id
1 'polypeptide(L)'
;MAVRNPFKLLTSEQIKHDEMFLGLFEPGMLDMLQKEDESLWNRLYIIRSSPGGGKTTLLRLFTPHTLKALHSLRSRENYREIFEKLKKLNVLDESGIYALGVMLSCSISKSYVRIEDLELDRNKEINANKKKKLLFGLLNCRIIISALRGICTLADLHFPDGLDSVYISFPEQDAWLHCPTNCRGSELFEWARKKEERIFNIIDGLTSEIDGKLLDNTLSSFYLITPENISVEGFHRLNRVVVMLDDFHELTKIQGKLIKNAVESSRFPVGVWICERLEILSEKELISEDMQKESDVSGGLQMIVKEELTSKYVLSGNRIGRDFEVLKIENFWEENSPEKNEKLTLEIANRRLKYAEKGGIISFKDCLSDFLDNDKLNGILEILSKRIDEKISKKTKYKKWLEYCKSISDSEINRILNLKALEILIERDKRKKQTTLSNFDKTHRIKEPVLSLEEFQKKYTRVKAAAELFISTEFNLPYYFGWDKVSKISSYNIEQFIYLCSNLFEEFLSSSLINTHTGPLNPKDQERVLIGAIEKRLNSTIDRTPRKEKIRNFIDAIGRYSNWETFRPSAPYSPGVTGIAINMRDINLLDTHNEYELLRSVISECIKQNLLLPMSDRKCKHREWMILYLNRMLCVKYKLPLQYGGWREKPLNQLNAWLRKGFKKGERRN
;
A
#
# COMPACT_ATOMS: atom_id res chain seq x y z
N MET A 1 -18.31 -32.16 9.21
CA MET A 1 -18.22 -31.20 8.07
C MET A 1 -16.86 -30.53 8.12
N ALA A 2 -16.11 -30.50 7.02
CA ALA A 2 -14.82 -29.81 6.98
C ALA A 2 -15.06 -28.29 7.04
N VAL A 3 -14.58 -27.64 8.11
CA VAL A 3 -14.69 -26.18 8.26
C VAL A 3 -13.98 -25.53 7.08
N ARG A 4 -14.71 -24.74 6.30
CA ARG A 4 -14.15 -24.00 5.17
C ARG A 4 -13.30 -22.85 5.68
N ASN A 5 -12.13 -22.62 5.07
CA ASN A 5 -11.31 -21.46 5.37
C ASN A 5 -11.99 -20.17 4.82
N PRO A 6 -12.43 -19.22 5.66
CA PRO A 6 -13.12 -18.01 5.22
C PRO A 6 -12.15 -16.99 4.57
N PHE A 7 -10.85 -17.14 4.74
CA PHE A 7 -9.84 -16.29 4.09
C PHE A 7 -9.58 -16.71 2.63
N LYS A 8 -10.04 -17.92 2.23
CA LYS A 8 -10.10 -18.37 0.83
C LYS A 8 -11.36 -17.94 0.10
N LEU A 9 -12.29 -17.24 0.77
CA LEU A 9 -13.37 -16.54 0.06
C LEU A 9 -12.74 -15.59 -0.96
N LEU A 10 -13.43 -15.38 -2.08
CA LEU A 10 -13.02 -14.43 -3.12
C LEU A 10 -12.67 -13.07 -2.48
N THR A 11 -11.80 -12.29 -3.12
CA THR A 11 -11.54 -10.93 -2.65
C THR A 11 -12.87 -10.19 -2.51
N SER A 12 -13.00 -9.29 -1.53
CA SER A 12 -14.31 -8.72 -1.20
C SER A 12 -15.00 -8.14 -2.45
N GLU A 13 -14.25 -7.51 -3.35
CA GLU A 13 -14.77 -7.01 -4.62
C GLU A 13 -15.38 -8.06 -5.57
N GLN A 14 -14.95 -9.32 -5.53
CA GLN A 14 -15.41 -10.42 -6.39
C GLN A 14 -16.67 -11.12 -5.88
N ILE A 15 -17.13 -10.80 -4.67
CA ILE A 15 -18.31 -11.41 -4.05
C ILE A 15 -19.58 -10.86 -4.69
N LYS A 16 -20.36 -11.66 -5.42
CA LYS A 16 -21.54 -11.14 -6.15
C LYS A 16 -22.67 -10.63 -5.26
N HIS A 17 -22.78 -11.10 -4.02
CA HIS A 17 -23.84 -10.69 -3.10
C HIS A 17 -23.41 -9.50 -2.24
N ASP A 18 -24.16 -8.39 -2.35
CA ASP A 18 -23.80 -7.13 -1.67
C ASP A 18 -23.89 -7.22 -0.14
N GLU A 19 -24.83 -7.98 0.40
CA GLU A 19 -24.93 -8.21 1.86
C GLU A 19 -23.66 -8.89 2.43
N MET A 20 -23.13 -9.88 1.70
CA MET A 20 -21.90 -10.57 2.06
C MET A 20 -20.69 -9.65 1.90
N PHE A 21 -20.64 -8.84 0.83
CA PHE A 21 -19.63 -7.80 0.66
C PHE A 21 -19.63 -6.82 1.84
N LEU A 22 -20.79 -6.26 2.19
CA LEU A 22 -20.94 -5.31 3.29
C LEU A 22 -20.55 -5.93 4.63
N GLY A 23 -20.85 -7.23 4.84
CA GLY A 23 -20.46 -7.94 6.06
C GLY A 23 -18.95 -8.12 6.19
N LEU A 24 -18.22 -8.15 5.06
CA LEU A 24 -16.76 -8.29 5.00
C LEU A 24 -16.03 -6.96 4.86
N PHE A 25 -16.71 -5.88 4.50
CA PHE A 25 -16.13 -4.55 4.39
C PHE A 25 -15.81 -4.00 5.78
N GLU A 26 -14.60 -3.47 5.94
CA GLU A 26 -14.16 -2.88 7.20
C GLU A 26 -14.33 -1.34 7.17
N PRO A 27 -15.21 -0.77 8.02
CA PRO A 27 -15.51 0.66 8.04
C PRO A 27 -14.30 1.56 8.27
N GLY A 28 -13.26 1.08 8.95
CA GLY A 28 -11.98 1.80 9.13
C GLY A 28 -11.34 2.28 7.82
N MET A 29 -11.61 1.62 6.69
CA MET A 29 -11.10 2.04 5.37
C MET A 29 -11.60 3.41 4.93
N LEU A 30 -12.79 3.82 5.38
CA LEU A 30 -13.38 5.12 5.04
C LEU A 30 -12.66 6.30 5.72
N ASP A 31 -11.84 6.05 6.73
CA ASP A 31 -11.12 7.12 7.44
C ASP A 31 -10.10 7.81 6.53
N MET A 32 -9.66 7.14 5.44
CA MET A 32 -8.82 7.75 4.40
C MET A 32 -9.52 8.85 3.61
N LEU A 33 -10.85 8.79 3.54
CA LEU A 33 -11.68 9.71 2.78
C LEU A 33 -12.29 10.80 3.67
N GLN A 34 -12.18 10.69 5.00
CA GLN A 34 -12.74 11.68 5.94
C GLN A 34 -11.84 12.92 6.08
N LYS A 35 -11.48 13.57 4.97
CA LYS A 35 -11.00 14.95 5.02
C LYS A 35 -12.22 15.87 5.05
N GLU A 36 -12.15 16.98 5.80
CA GLU A 36 -13.25 17.94 5.98
C GLU A 36 -13.59 18.77 4.72
N ASP A 37 -13.08 18.42 3.54
CA ASP A 37 -13.21 19.22 2.32
C ASP A 37 -14.14 18.59 1.29
N GLU A 38 -14.89 19.42 0.55
CA GLU A 38 -15.80 18.97 -0.51
C GLU A 38 -15.07 18.41 -1.73
N SER A 39 -13.73 18.50 -1.75
CA SER A 39 -12.82 18.13 -2.84
C SER A 39 -13.06 16.74 -3.43
N LEU A 40 -13.54 15.79 -2.63
CA LEU A 40 -13.90 14.43 -3.08
C LEU A 40 -14.93 14.41 -4.22
N TRP A 41 -15.79 15.43 -4.28
CA TRP A 41 -17.02 15.40 -5.08
C TRP A 41 -17.00 16.38 -6.26
N ASN A 42 -15.96 17.20 -6.38
CA ASN A 42 -15.86 18.26 -7.38
C ASN A 42 -14.42 18.46 -7.89
N ARG A 43 -13.48 17.56 -7.57
CA ARG A 43 -12.10 17.56 -8.07
C ARG A 43 -11.64 16.18 -8.52
N LEU A 44 -10.46 16.15 -9.16
CA LEU A 44 -9.72 14.92 -9.42
C LEU A 44 -9.09 14.39 -8.14
N TYR A 45 -9.40 13.15 -7.79
CA TYR A 45 -8.86 12.43 -6.65
C TYR A 45 -8.16 11.15 -7.12
N ILE A 46 -6.85 11.06 -6.90
CA ILE A 46 -6.03 9.92 -7.33
C ILE A 46 -5.79 9.01 -6.14
N ILE A 47 -6.33 7.80 -6.17
CA ILE A 47 -6.10 6.78 -5.14
C ILE A 47 -5.03 5.82 -5.67
N ARG A 48 -3.88 5.79 -4.99
CA ARG A 48 -2.72 5.02 -5.40
C ARG A 48 -2.32 4.01 -4.33
N SER A 49 -2.02 2.80 -4.76
CA SER A 49 -1.42 1.78 -3.89
C SER A 49 -0.73 0.71 -4.72
N SER A 50 0.12 -0.09 -4.06
CA SER A 50 0.59 -1.38 -4.59
C SER A 50 -0.59 -2.33 -4.92
N PRO A 51 -0.38 -3.37 -5.75
CA PRO A 51 -1.39 -4.41 -5.95
C PRO A 51 -1.89 -4.98 -4.61
N GLY A 52 -3.21 -5.12 -4.43
CA GLY A 52 -3.80 -5.69 -3.22
C GLY A 52 -4.07 -4.71 -2.06
N GLY A 53 -3.93 -3.41 -2.27
CA GLY A 53 -4.19 -2.38 -1.23
C GLY A 53 -5.66 -2.09 -0.92
N GLY A 54 -6.63 -2.70 -1.61
CA GLY A 54 -8.07 -2.53 -1.33
C GLY A 54 -8.78 -1.43 -2.12
N LYS A 55 -8.18 -0.88 -3.19
CA LYS A 55 -8.76 0.18 -4.04
C LYS A 55 -10.14 -0.18 -4.62
N THR A 56 -10.23 -1.30 -5.35
CA THR A 56 -11.48 -1.77 -5.97
C THR A 56 -12.56 -2.07 -4.91
N THR A 57 -12.18 -2.67 -3.78
CA THR A 57 -13.07 -2.89 -2.63
C THR A 57 -13.61 -1.57 -2.06
N LEU A 58 -12.79 -0.52 -1.97
CA LEU A 58 -13.22 0.82 -1.56
C LEU A 58 -14.21 1.45 -2.56
N LEU A 59 -13.88 1.44 -3.86
CA LEU A 59 -14.76 1.97 -4.91
C LEU A 59 -16.11 1.26 -4.96
N ARG A 60 -16.10 -0.07 -4.79
CA ARG A 60 -17.32 -0.88 -4.84
C ARG A 60 -18.37 -0.45 -3.82
N LEU A 61 -17.94 0.05 -2.66
CA LEU A 61 -18.84 0.55 -1.62
C LEU A 61 -19.75 1.68 -2.12
N PHE A 62 -19.23 2.52 -3.02
CA PHE A 62 -19.95 3.67 -3.57
C PHE A 62 -20.80 3.31 -4.80
N THR A 63 -20.87 2.05 -5.19
CA THR A 63 -21.71 1.64 -6.32
C THR A 63 -23.19 1.59 -5.93
N PRO A 64 -24.12 1.93 -6.84
CA PRO A 64 -25.56 2.02 -6.58
C PRO A 64 -26.16 0.79 -5.89
N HIS A 65 -25.81 -0.41 -6.34
CA HIS A 65 -26.32 -1.66 -5.75
C HIS A 65 -25.86 -1.84 -4.30
N THR A 66 -24.57 -1.57 -4.01
CA THR A 66 -24.03 -1.66 -2.66
C THR A 66 -24.64 -0.63 -1.72
N LEU A 67 -24.78 0.62 -2.18
CA LEU A 67 -25.41 1.69 -1.39
C LEU A 67 -26.86 1.36 -1.06
N LYS A 68 -27.60 0.82 -2.03
CA LYS A 68 -28.98 0.37 -1.85
C LYS A 68 -29.10 -0.79 -0.87
N ALA A 69 -28.24 -1.79 -1.00
CA ALA A 69 -28.16 -2.90 -0.05
C ALA A 69 -27.88 -2.38 1.37
N LEU A 70 -26.89 -1.49 1.53
CA LEU A 70 -26.57 -0.88 2.81
C LEU A 70 -27.74 -0.08 3.39
N HIS A 71 -28.41 0.74 2.57
CA HIS A 71 -29.57 1.51 3.02
C HIS A 71 -30.70 0.58 3.49
N SER A 72 -30.99 -0.50 2.77
CA SER A 72 -31.99 -1.50 3.19
C SER A 72 -31.63 -2.20 4.51
N LEU A 73 -30.33 -2.36 4.79
CA LEU A 73 -29.80 -3.05 5.96
C LEU A 73 -29.41 -2.11 7.11
N ARG A 74 -29.65 -0.80 6.97
CA ARG A 74 -29.16 0.26 7.87
C ARG A 74 -29.56 0.11 9.34
N SER A 75 -30.68 -0.55 9.62
CA SER A 75 -31.17 -0.79 10.98
C SER A 75 -30.44 -1.92 11.69
N ARG A 76 -29.70 -2.78 10.97
CA ARG A 76 -28.98 -3.90 11.57
C ARG A 76 -27.64 -3.42 12.13
N GLU A 77 -27.33 -3.85 13.35
CA GLU A 77 -26.14 -3.42 14.09
C GLU A 77 -24.82 -3.61 13.31
N ASN A 78 -24.67 -4.73 12.59
CA ASN A 78 -23.48 -5.05 11.81
C ASN A 78 -23.11 -4.03 10.72
N TYR A 79 -24.08 -3.23 10.25
CA TYR A 79 -23.88 -2.26 9.16
C TYR A 79 -23.96 -0.81 9.61
N ARG A 80 -24.31 -0.57 10.88
CA ARG A 80 -24.51 0.77 11.44
C ARG A 80 -23.27 1.65 11.29
N GLU A 81 -22.08 1.11 11.56
CA GLU A 81 -20.84 1.88 11.46
C GLU A 81 -20.54 2.32 10.01
N ILE A 82 -20.79 1.46 9.01
CA ILE A 82 -20.63 1.83 7.59
C ILE A 82 -21.61 2.95 7.24
N PHE A 83 -22.88 2.79 7.65
CA PHE A 83 -23.93 3.78 7.41
C PHE A 83 -23.57 5.15 8.01
N GLU A 84 -23.15 5.20 9.28
CA GLU A 84 -22.77 6.46 9.93
C GLU A 84 -21.58 7.15 9.25
N LYS A 85 -20.56 6.39 8.81
CA LYS A 85 -19.41 6.96 8.10
C LYS A 85 -19.81 7.49 6.72
N LEU A 86 -20.66 6.79 5.97
CA LEU A 86 -21.17 7.28 4.68
C LEU A 86 -22.14 8.45 4.83
N LYS A 87 -22.91 8.50 5.93
CA LYS A 87 -23.74 9.64 6.29
C LYS A 87 -22.90 10.89 6.53
N LYS A 88 -21.78 10.78 7.26
CA LYS A 88 -20.81 11.88 7.43
C LYS A 88 -20.20 12.37 6.11
N LEU A 89 -20.09 11.49 5.11
CA LEU A 89 -19.62 11.84 3.77
C LEU A 89 -20.73 12.39 2.85
N ASN A 90 -21.95 12.61 3.38
CA ASN A 90 -23.13 13.06 2.64
C ASN A 90 -23.51 12.16 1.44
N VAL A 91 -23.25 10.85 1.57
CA VAL A 91 -23.58 9.85 0.53
C VAL A 91 -25.03 9.42 0.61
N LEU A 92 -25.53 9.26 1.84
CA LEU A 92 -26.85 8.77 2.18
C LEU A 92 -27.27 9.25 3.57
N ASP A 93 -28.55 9.11 3.90
CA ASP A 93 -29.09 9.30 5.24
C ASP A 93 -30.31 8.37 5.48
N GLU A 94 -31.11 8.67 6.51
CA GLU A 94 -32.31 7.92 6.83
C GLU A 94 -33.38 7.97 5.73
N SER A 95 -33.50 9.09 5.00
CA SER A 95 -34.46 9.30 3.92
C SER A 95 -34.05 8.63 2.62
N GLY A 96 -32.76 8.54 2.31
CA GLY A 96 -32.35 7.94 1.05
C GLY A 96 -30.88 8.03 0.73
N ILE A 97 -30.57 7.76 -0.54
CA ILE A 97 -29.22 7.83 -1.11
C ILE A 97 -29.18 9.05 -2.03
N TYR A 98 -28.16 9.90 -1.87
CA TYR A 98 -28.02 11.15 -2.63
C TYR A 98 -26.80 11.19 -3.54
N ALA A 99 -25.93 10.19 -3.44
CA ALA A 99 -24.73 10.09 -4.26
C ALA A 99 -24.86 8.98 -5.32
N LEU A 100 -24.45 9.30 -6.54
CA LEU A 100 -24.34 8.35 -7.64
C LEU A 100 -22.86 8.04 -7.92
N GLY A 101 -22.43 6.82 -7.59
CA GLY A 101 -21.12 6.31 -7.97
C GLY A 101 -21.15 5.65 -9.36
N VAL A 102 -20.44 6.23 -10.33
CA VAL A 102 -20.31 5.71 -11.69
C VAL A 102 -18.97 5.00 -11.83
N MET A 103 -18.95 3.68 -11.61
CA MET A 103 -17.72 2.88 -11.66
C MET A 103 -17.44 2.33 -13.07
N LEU A 104 -16.22 2.56 -13.57
CA LEU A 104 -15.71 1.99 -14.80
C LEU A 104 -14.38 1.28 -14.53
N SER A 105 -14.27 0.02 -14.96
CA SER A 105 -12.97 -0.64 -15.05
C SER A 105 -12.27 -0.22 -16.35
N CYS A 106 -11.00 0.18 -16.24
CA CYS A 106 -10.11 0.46 -17.35
C CYS A 106 -9.27 -0.76 -17.76
N SER A 107 -9.67 -1.96 -17.31
CA SER A 107 -8.91 -3.18 -17.60
C SER A 107 -8.74 -3.44 -19.10
N ILE A 108 -7.70 -4.19 -19.48
CA ILE A 108 -7.38 -4.59 -20.85
C ILE A 108 -8.58 -5.23 -21.55
N SER A 109 -9.40 -5.97 -20.80
CA SER A 109 -10.64 -6.62 -21.28
C SER A 109 -11.68 -5.65 -21.84
N LYS A 110 -11.52 -4.34 -21.59
CA LYS A 110 -12.45 -3.29 -21.98
C LYS A 110 -12.05 -2.61 -23.30
N SER A 111 -11.07 -3.14 -24.02
CA SER A 111 -10.67 -2.73 -25.38
C SER A 111 -10.15 -1.29 -25.53
N TYR A 112 -10.01 -0.50 -24.45
CA TYR A 112 -9.43 0.85 -24.53
C TYR A 112 -8.04 0.81 -25.15
N VAL A 113 -7.18 -0.09 -24.66
CA VAL A 113 -5.79 -0.24 -25.12
C VAL A 113 -5.70 -0.50 -26.63
N ARG A 114 -6.63 -1.27 -27.19
CA ARG A 114 -6.64 -1.62 -28.62
C ARG A 114 -6.79 -0.40 -29.54
N ILE A 115 -7.35 0.71 -29.05
CA ILE A 115 -7.44 1.96 -29.82
C ILE A 115 -6.04 2.52 -30.17
N GLU A 116 -5.05 2.29 -29.30
CA GLU A 116 -3.68 2.75 -29.52
C GLU A 116 -3.04 2.07 -30.73
N ASP A 117 -3.45 0.84 -31.04
CA ASP A 117 -2.88 0.04 -32.14
C ASP A 117 -3.50 0.34 -33.51
N LEU A 118 -4.56 1.16 -33.57
CA LEU A 118 -5.27 1.45 -34.82
C LEU A 118 -4.46 2.34 -35.77
N GLU A 119 -4.63 2.16 -37.08
CA GLU A 119 -4.06 3.04 -38.10
C GLU A 119 -5.18 3.77 -38.85
N LEU A 120 -5.67 4.87 -38.27
CA LEU A 120 -6.84 5.63 -38.74
C LEU A 120 -6.48 6.73 -39.74
N ASP A 121 -5.19 7.03 -39.91
CA ASP A 121 -4.69 8.02 -40.86
C ASP A 121 -3.20 7.79 -41.17
N ARG A 122 -2.77 8.14 -42.39
CA ARG A 122 -1.34 8.09 -42.79
C ARG A 122 -0.54 9.19 -42.08
N ASN A 123 -1.15 10.33 -41.78
CA ASN A 123 -0.52 11.38 -41.01
C ASN A 123 -0.55 11.01 -39.52
N LYS A 124 0.63 10.91 -38.90
CA LYS A 124 0.78 10.50 -37.49
C LYS A 124 0.04 11.39 -36.50
N GLU A 125 0.03 12.71 -36.73
CA GLU A 125 -0.62 13.67 -35.84
C GLU A 125 -2.14 13.57 -35.94
N ILE A 126 -2.66 13.48 -37.17
CA ILE A 126 -4.10 13.28 -37.42
C ILE A 126 -4.56 11.93 -36.85
N ASN A 127 -3.76 10.87 -37.03
CA ASN A 127 -4.03 9.55 -36.47
C ASN A 127 -4.11 9.60 -34.93
N ALA A 128 -3.13 10.22 -34.28
CA ALA A 128 -3.12 10.38 -32.81
C ALA A 128 -4.34 11.17 -32.31
N ASN A 129 -4.74 12.23 -33.04
CA ASN A 129 -5.94 12.99 -32.70
C ASN A 129 -7.22 12.16 -32.88
N LYS A 130 -7.36 11.41 -33.97
CA LYS A 130 -8.50 10.48 -34.18
C LYS A 130 -8.57 9.42 -33.07
N LYS A 131 -7.44 8.82 -32.67
CA LYS A 131 -7.36 7.87 -31.54
C LYS A 131 -7.81 8.49 -30.22
N LYS A 132 -7.32 9.69 -29.90
CA LYS A 132 -7.76 10.45 -28.72
C LYS A 132 -9.28 10.63 -28.73
N LYS A 133 -9.82 11.07 -29.86
CA LYS A 133 -11.26 11.33 -29.98
C LYS A 133 -12.11 10.07 -29.88
N LEU A 134 -11.62 8.95 -30.42
CA LEU A 134 -12.27 7.64 -30.30
C LEU A 134 -12.25 7.13 -28.86
N LEU A 135 -11.12 7.29 -28.16
CA LEU A 135 -10.99 6.96 -26.73
C LEU A 135 -12.00 7.76 -25.89
N PHE A 136 -12.10 9.07 -26.10
CA PHE A 136 -13.04 9.92 -25.38
C PHE A 136 -14.49 9.58 -25.74
N GLY A 137 -14.77 9.27 -27.00
CA GLY A 137 -16.08 8.78 -27.43
C GLY A 137 -16.49 7.50 -26.70
N LEU A 138 -15.58 6.53 -26.60
CA LEU A 138 -15.85 5.28 -25.88
C LEU A 138 -16.07 5.50 -24.38
N LEU A 139 -15.24 6.35 -23.75
CA LEU A 139 -15.40 6.71 -22.34
C LEU A 139 -16.75 7.41 -22.10
N ASN A 140 -17.11 8.39 -22.93
CA ASN A 140 -18.40 9.10 -22.82
C ASN A 140 -19.58 8.11 -22.87
N CYS A 141 -19.58 7.18 -23.82
CA CYS A 141 -20.64 6.18 -23.93
C CYS A 141 -20.75 5.33 -22.66
N ARG A 142 -19.63 4.84 -22.14
CA ARG A 142 -19.62 3.95 -20.97
C ARG A 142 -19.97 4.67 -19.68
N ILE A 143 -19.56 5.92 -19.53
CA ILE A 143 -19.96 6.78 -18.40
C ILE A 143 -21.47 6.96 -18.43
N ILE A 144 -22.04 7.34 -19.58
CA ILE A 144 -23.49 7.53 -19.76
C ILE A 144 -24.25 6.24 -19.43
N ILE A 145 -23.88 5.12 -20.04
CA ILE A 145 -24.55 3.82 -19.82
C ILE A 145 -24.48 3.43 -18.34
N SER A 146 -23.34 3.62 -17.69
CA SER A 146 -23.15 3.25 -16.29
C SER A 146 -23.91 4.18 -15.33
N ALA A 147 -23.96 5.48 -15.65
CA ALA A 147 -24.76 6.45 -14.89
C ALA A 147 -26.25 6.14 -15.01
N LEU A 148 -26.77 5.93 -16.22
CA LEU A 148 -28.18 5.58 -16.46
C LEU A 148 -28.57 4.29 -15.75
N ARG A 149 -27.73 3.26 -15.82
CA ARG A 149 -27.94 2.02 -15.05
C ARG A 149 -27.97 2.27 -13.55
N GLY A 150 -27.04 3.09 -13.05
CA GLY A 150 -26.98 3.44 -11.64
C GLY A 150 -28.20 4.21 -11.15
N ILE A 151 -28.70 5.15 -11.96
CA ILE A 151 -29.93 5.90 -11.71
C ILE A 151 -31.12 4.94 -11.62
N CYS A 152 -31.29 4.03 -12.59
CA CYS A 152 -32.34 3.01 -12.52
C CYS A 152 -32.25 2.17 -11.25
N THR A 153 -31.04 1.73 -10.87
CA THR A 153 -30.84 0.97 -9.64
C THR A 153 -31.28 1.73 -8.41
N LEU A 154 -30.92 3.01 -8.27
CA LEU A 154 -31.31 3.83 -7.12
C LEU A 154 -32.80 4.15 -7.10
N ALA A 155 -33.40 4.35 -8.28
CA ALA A 155 -34.81 4.71 -8.44
C ALA A 155 -35.78 3.50 -8.51
N ASP A 156 -35.30 2.28 -8.24
CA ASP A 156 -36.12 1.05 -8.33
C ASP A 156 -36.71 0.78 -9.72
N LEU A 157 -36.03 1.24 -10.77
CA LEU A 157 -36.43 1.04 -12.17
C LEU A 157 -35.69 -0.15 -12.79
N HIS A 158 -36.38 -0.91 -13.65
CA HIS A 158 -35.75 -1.99 -14.42
C HIS A 158 -34.88 -1.39 -15.54
N PHE A 159 -33.62 -1.77 -15.67
CA PHE A 159 -32.75 -1.29 -16.75
C PHE A 159 -32.75 -2.30 -17.91
N PRO A 160 -32.94 -1.88 -19.19
CA PRO A 160 -33.07 -0.50 -19.66
C PRO A 160 -34.52 0.02 -19.73
N ASP A 161 -35.54 -0.81 -19.48
CA ASP A 161 -36.95 -0.49 -19.80
C ASP A 161 -37.52 0.72 -19.04
N GLY A 162 -37.07 0.95 -17.81
CA GLY A 162 -37.50 2.07 -16.96
C GLY A 162 -36.82 3.40 -17.28
N LEU A 163 -35.96 3.46 -18.30
CA LEU A 163 -35.27 4.70 -18.67
C LEU A 163 -36.20 5.78 -19.25
N ASP A 164 -37.43 5.45 -19.62
CA ASP A 164 -38.45 6.42 -20.04
C ASP A 164 -38.89 7.37 -18.91
N SER A 165 -38.73 6.94 -17.65
CA SER A 165 -39.00 7.75 -16.45
C SER A 165 -37.82 8.62 -16.03
N VAL A 166 -36.69 8.54 -16.75
CA VAL A 166 -35.49 9.36 -16.54
C VAL A 166 -35.44 10.43 -17.61
N TYR A 167 -35.28 11.69 -17.22
CA TYR A 167 -35.16 12.81 -18.14
C TYR A 167 -33.87 13.59 -17.90
N ILE A 168 -33.13 13.82 -18.98
CA ILE A 168 -31.83 14.51 -18.98
C ILE A 168 -32.01 15.89 -19.55
N SER A 169 -31.97 16.90 -18.69
CA SER A 169 -32.12 18.31 -19.02
C SER A 169 -30.74 18.96 -19.08
N PHE A 170 -30.38 19.58 -20.20
CA PHE A 170 -29.13 20.31 -20.33
C PHE A 170 -29.38 21.66 -21.03
N PRO A 171 -28.84 22.78 -20.51
CA PRO A 171 -29.10 24.10 -21.09
C PRO A 171 -28.78 24.18 -22.58
N GLU A 172 -29.73 24.63 -23.41
CA GLU A 172 -29.56 24.74 -24.86
C GLU A 172 -28.47 25.74 -25.28
N GLN A 173 -28.12 26.67 -24.38
CA GLN A 173 -27.08 27.69 -24.60
C GLN A 173 -25.67 27.07 -24.66
N ASP A 174 -25.52 25.82 -24.23
CA ASP A 174 -24.27 25.05 -24.23
C ASP A 174 -24.23 24.01 -25.37
N ALA A 175 -24.45 24.48 -26.60
CA ALA A 175 -24.58 23.66 -27.83
C ALA A 175 -23.32 22.89 -28.29
N TRP A 176 -22.29 22.78 -27.45
CA TRP A 176 -21.02 22.11 -27.78
C TRP A 176 -21.04 20.60 -27.51
N LEU A 177 -22.10 20.06 -26.89
CA LEU A 177 -22.25 18.61 -26.70
C LEU A 177 -22.69 17.90 -27.98
N HIS A 178 -21.95 16.85 -28.35
CA HIS A 178 -22.28 15.97 -29.46
C HIS A 178 -23.12 14.75 -29.05
N CYS A 179 -23.97 14.88 -28.03
CA CYS A 179 -24.88 13.84 -27.55
C CYS A 179 -26.32 14.40 -27.41
N PRO A 180 -27.35 13.54 -27.38
CA PRO A 180 -28.72 13.98 -27.09
C PRO A 180 -28.80 14.70 -25.75
N THR A 181 -29.47 15.85 -25.75
CA THR A 181 -29.81 16.66 -24.57
C THR A 181 -31.31 16.93 -24.55
N ASN A 182 -31.87 17.29 -23.40
CA ASN A 182 -33.32 17.54 -23.22
C ASN A 182 -34.16 16.34 -23.72
N CYS A 183 -33.68 15.15 -23.40
CA CYS A 183 -34.17 13.88 -23.94
C CYS A 183 -34.48 12.89 -22.81
N ARG A 184 -35.23 11.84 -23.15
CA ARG A 184 -35.43 10.71 -22.23
C ARG A 184 -34.16 9.90 -22.08
N GLY A 185 -33.99 9.27 -20.93
CA GLY A 185 -32.86 8.37 -20.66
C GLY A 185 -32.78 7.21 -21.66
N SER A 186 -33.92 6.76 -22.18
CA SER A 186 -34.01 5.70 -23.20
C SER A 186 -33.37 6.13 -24.52
N GLU A 187 -33.62 7.36 -24.97
CA GLU A 187 -33.02 7.94 -26.17
C GLU A 187 -31.51 8.12 -26.01
N LEU A 188 -31.07 8.64 -24.87
CA LEU A 188 -29.65 8.82 -24.57
C LEU A 188 -28.91 7.48 -24.47
N PHE A 189 -29.52 6.47 -23.84
CA PHE A 189 -28.97 5.12 -23.75
C PHE A 189 -28.79 4.49 -25.13
N GLU A 190 -29.82 4.57 -25.98
CA GLU A 190 -29.78 3.97 -27.30
C GLU A 190 -28.75 4.67 -28.20
N TRP A 191 -28.58 5.99 -28.06
CA TRP A 191 -27.49 6.73 -28.69
C TRP A 191 -26.12 6.24 -28.23
N ALA A 192 -25.90 6.14 -26.91
CA ALA A 192 -24.61 5.72 -26.35
C ALA A 192 -24.28 4.27 -26.73
N ARG A 193 -25.27 3.38 -26.70
CA ARG A 193 -25.14 1.97 -27.11
C ARG A 193 -24.73 1.84 -28.58
N LYS A 194 -25.46 2.52 -29.49
CA LYS A 194 -25.14 2.50 -30.92
C LYS A 194 -23.78 3.10 -31.23
N LYS A 195 -23.39 4.17 -30.52
CA LYS A 195 -22.06 4.78 -30.67
C LYS A 195 -20.97 3.83 -30.18
N GLU A 196 -21.14 3.20 -29.01
CA GLU A 196 -20.19 2.20 -28.49
C GLU A 196 -20.04 1.02 -29.46
N GLU A 197 -21.14 0.45 -29.98
CA GLU A 197 -21.11 -0.65 -30.95
C GLU A 197 -20.32 -0.29 -32.21
N ARG A 198 -20.52 0.91 -32.77
CA ARG A 198 -19.76 1.39 -33.93
C ARG A 198 -18.27 1.54 -33.62
N ILE A 199 -17.91 2.02 -32.43
CA ILE A 199 -16.51 2.13 -32.00
C ILE A 199 -15.88 0.73 -31.90
N PHE A 200 -16.61 -0.26 -31.38
CA PHE A 200 -16.14 -1.65 -31.34
C PHE A 200 -15.93 -2.24 -32.74
N ASN A 201 -16.84 -1.99 -33.69
CA ASN A 201 -16.66 -2.42 -35.07
C ASN A 201 -15.39 -1.85 -35.71
N ILE A 202 -14.99 -0.63 -35.35
CA ILE A 202 -13.71 -0.04 -35.77
C ILE A 202 -12.53 -0.75 -35.09
N ILE A 203 -12.61 -0.99 -33.78
CA ILE A 203 -11.54 -1.66 -33.01
C ILE A 203 -11.29 -3.08 -33.52
N ASP A 204 -12.35 -3.82 -33.85
CA ASP A 204 -12.28 -5.21 -34.33
C ASP A 204 -12.01 -5.29 -35.84
N GLY A 205 -11.83 -4.15 -36.53
CA GLY A 205 -11.50 -4.10 -37.96
C GLY A 205 -12.66 -4.47 -38.89
N LEU A 206 -13.89 -4.49 -38.38
CA LEU A 206 -15.10 -4.79 -39.15
C LEU A 206 -15.52 -3.61 -40.04
N THR A 207 -15.11 -2.39 -39.71
CA THR A 207 -15.39 -1.16 -40.48
C THR A 207 -14.22 -0.19 -40.44
N SER A 208 -13.89 0.43 -41.58
CA SER A 208 -12.83 1.44 -41.70
C SER A 208 -13.35 2.89 -41.78
N GLU A 209 -14.67 3.07 -41.86
CA GLU A 209 -15.29 4.38 -41.94
C GLU A 209 -15.43 5.01 -40.55
N ILE A 210 -14.80 6.17 -40.37
CA ILE A 210 -14.89 6.96 -39.15
C ILE A 210 -15.74 8.18 -39.45
N ASP A 211 -17.01 8.12 -39.03
CA ASP A 211 -17.90 9.28 -39.04
C ASP A 211 -17.42 10.30 -37.98
N GLY A 212 -17.45 11.59 -38.32
CA GLY A 212 -17.15 12.68 -37.38
C GLY A 212 -18.01 12.63 -36.11
N LYS A 213 -19.21 12.04 -36.16
CA LYS A 213 -20.09 11.83 -35.00
C LYS A 213 -19.55 10.82 -33.96
N LEU A 214 -18.59 9.99 -34.34
CA LEU A 214 -17.93 9.04 -33.42
C LEU A 214 -16.80 9.69 -32.61
N LEU A 215 -16.33 10.86 -33.04
CA LEU A 215 -15.10 11.48 -32.55
C LEU A 215 -15.40 12.60 -31.55
N ASP A 216 -15.15 12.35 -30.26
CA ASP A 216 -15.37 13.35 -29.21
C ASP A 216 -14.07 14.06 -28.81
N ASN A 217 -14.05 15.39 -28.82
CA ASN A 217 -12.87 16.15 -28.43
C ASN A 217 -12.68 16.26 -26.91
N THR A 218 -13.76 16.05 -26.15
CA THR A 218 -13.86 16.26 -24.70
C THR A 218 -14.62 15.13 -24.02
N LEU A 219 -14.47 15.03 -22.70
CA LEU A 219 -15.23 14.11 -21.87
C LEU A 219 -16.58 14.76 -21.47
N SER A 220 -17.42 15.03 -22.46
CA SER A 220 -18.70 15.75 -22.31
C SER A 220 -19.68 15.06 -21.37
N SER A 221 -19.60 13.73 -21.25
CA SER A 221 -20.44 12.94 -20.34
C SER A 221 -20.37 13.40 -18.88
N PHE A 222 -19.24 13.95 -18.44
CA PHE A 222 -19.07 14.46 -17.07
C PHE A 222 -19.98 15.65 -16.76
N TYR A 223 -20.27 16.49 -17.75
CA TYR A 223 -21.23 17.59 -17.61
C TYR A 223 -22.68 17.09 -17.70
N LEU A 224 -22.93 16.07 -18.53
CA LEU A 224 -24.28 15.55 -18.72
C LEU A 224 -24.82 14.87 -17.46
N ILE A 225 -23.98 14.14 -16.74
CA ILE A 225 -24.38 13.38 -15.54
C ILE A 225 -24.39 14.22 -14.25
N THR A 226 -24.24 15.54 -14.36
CA THR A 226 -24.30 16.44 -13.21
C THR A 226 -25.69 16.36 -12.56
N PRO A 227 -25.82 16.33 -11.22
CA PRO A 227 -27.11 16.06 -10.58
C PRO A 227 -28.25 17.01 -11.00
N GLU A 228 -27.96 18.27 -11.30
CA GLU A 228 -28.95 19.27 -11.77
C GLU A 228 -29.58 18.90 -13.10
N ASN A 229 -28.88 18.11 -13.92
CA ASN A 229 -29.30 17.74 -15.26
C ASN A 229 -30.13 16.45 -15.27
N ILE A 230 -30.26 15.76 -14.14
CA ILE A 230 -30.95 14.47 -14.04
C ILE A 230 -32.25 14.66 -13.26
N SER A 231 -33.36 14.29 -13.89
CA SER A 231 -34.67 14.23 -13.23
C SER A 231 -35.27 12.83 -13.42
N VAL A 232 -35.88 12.32 -12.36
CA VAL A 232 -36.52 11.00 -12.37
C VAL A 232 -37.85 11.12 -11.65
N GLU A 233 -38.92 10.65 -12.29
CA GLU A 233 -40.27 10.72 -11.72
C GLU A 233 -40.34 9.95 -10.39
N GLY A 234 -40.80 10.61 -9.32
CA GLY A 234 -41.00 9.98 -8.01
C GLY A 234 -39.72 9.61 -7.23
N PHE A 235 -38.54 10.04 -7.67
CA PHE A 235 -37.26 9.74 -7.03
C PHE A 235 -36.70 10.94 -6.26
N HIS A 236 -35.99 10.67 -5.16
CA HIS A 236 -35.29 11.70 -4.40
C HIS A 236 -34.14 12.31 -5.22
N ARG A 237 -33.95 13.63 -5.12
CA ARG A 237 -32.92 14.34 -5.88
C ARG A 237 -31.52 13.84 -5.53
N LEU A 238 -30.72 13.54 -6.57
CA LEU A 238 -29.28 13.33 -6.41
C LEU A 238 -28.60 14.66 -6.09
N ASN A 239 -27.62 14.62 -5.21
CA ASN A 239 -26.82 15.80 -4.83
C ASN A 239 -25.38 15.70 -5.30
N ARG A 240 -24.86 14.48 -5.51
CA ARG A 240 -23.45 14.25 -5.84
C ARG A 240 -23.30 13.14 -6.86
N VAL A 241 -22.40 13.33 -7.82
CA VAL A 241 -21.97 12.27 -8.74
C VAL A 241 -20.47 12.14 -8.67
N VAL A 242 -19.98 10.90 -8.63
CA VAL A 242 -18.55 10.59 -8.70
C VAL A 242 -18.29 9.56 -9.79
N VAL A 243 -17.39 9.88 -10.73
CA VAL A 243 -16.92 8.95 -11.75
C VAL A 243 -15.66 8.27 -11.25
N MET A 244 -15.73 6.96 -11.08
CA MET A 244 -14.69 6.12 -10.48
C MET A 244 -14.03 5.27 -11.57
N LEU A 245 -12.82 5.64 -11.99
CA LEU A 245 -12.00 4.91 -12.97
C LEU A 245 -11.07 3.95 -12.24
N ASP A 246 -11.42 2.67 -12.23
CA ASP A 246 -10.62 1.59 -11.66
C ASP A 246 -9.67 0.98 -12.68
N ASP A 247 -8.66 0.24 -12.22
CA ASP A 247 -7.65 -0.40 -13.07
C ASP A 247 -6.96 0.57 -14.05
N PHE A 248 -6.83 1.85 -13.68
CA PHE A 248 -6.31 2.88 -14.59
C PHE A 248 -4.88 2.59 -15.09
N HIS A 249 -4.17 1.71 -14.38
CA HIS A 249 -2.82 1.23 -14.70
C HIS A 249 -2.76 0.28 -15.88
N GLU A 250 -3.89 -0.25 -16.32
CA GLU A 250 -3.98 -1.11 -17.50
C GLU A 250 -4.12 -0.31 -18.81
N LEU A 251 -4.36 1.01 -18.73
CA LEU A 251 -4.32 1.90 -19.90
C LEU A 251 -2.89 2.14 -20.39
N THR A 252 -2.74 2.50 -21.67
CA THR A 252 -1.44 2.96 -22.17
C THR A 252 -1.04 4.28 -21.49
N LYS A 253 0.27 4.55 -21.40
CA LYS A 253 0.77 5.82 -20.85
C LYS A 253 0.20 7.04 -21.59
N ILE A 254 -0.01 6.92 -22.89
CA ILE A 254 -0.59 7.98 -23.74
C ILE A 254 -2.05 8.20 -23.35
N GLN A 255 -2.85 7.14 -23.29
CA GLN A 255 -4.27 7.20 -22.91
C GLN A 255 -4.45 7.77 -21.49
N GLY A 256 -3.70 7.26 -20.52
CA GLY A 256 -3.75 7.73 -19.14
C GLY A 256 -3.43 9.22 -19.04
N LYS A 257 -2.41 9.69 -19.77
CA LYS A 257 -2.06 11.12 -19.84
C LYS A 257 -3.16 11.95 -20.48
N LEU A 258 -3.75 11.50 -21.59
CA LEU A 258 -4.83 12.20 -22.26
C LEU A 258 -6.04 12.40 -21.34
N ILE A 259 -6.43 11.37 -20.60
CA ILE A 259 -7.58 11.42 -19.68
C ILE A 259 -7.27 12.33 -18.48
N LYS A 260 -6.13 12.16 -17.80
CA LYS A 260 -5.74 13.01 -16.67
C LYS A 260 -5.70 14.48 -17.06
N ASN A 261 -5.04 14.81 -18.17
CA ASN A 261 -4.99 16.18 -18.68
C ASN A 261 -6.38 16.76 -18.97
N ALA A 262 -7.29 15.96 -19.55
CA ALA A 262 -8.65 16.41 -19.84
C ALA A 262 -9.44 16.71 -18.55
N VAL A 263 -9.33 15.84 -17.55
CA VAL A 263 -10.01 16.01 -16.25
C VAL A 263 -9.45 17.19 -15.47
N GLU A 264 -8.12 17.33 -15.40
CA GLU A 264 -7.46 18.43 -14.70
C GLU A 264 -7.78 19.79 -15.31
N SER A 265 -7.76 19.90 -16.65
CA SER A 265 -7.98 21.17 -17.34
C SER A 265 -9.43 21.63 -17.33
N SER A 266 -10.39 20.69 -17.35
CA SER A 266 -11.80 21.03 -17.55
C SER A 266 -12.55 21.34 -16.24
N ARG A 267 -12.00 20.93 -15.07
CA ARG A 267 -12.64 21.08 -13.74
C ARG A 267 -14.15 20.77 -13.77
N PHE A 268 -14.46 19.52 -14.12
CA PHE A 268 -15.84 19.06 -14.26
C PHE A 268 -16.66 19.27 -12.97
N PRO A 269 -17.99 19.49 -13.08
CA PRO A 269 -18.89 19.69 -11.94
C PRO A 269 -19.19 18.40 -11.15
N VAL A 270 -18.43 17.33 -11.39
CA VAL A 270 -18.57 16.03 -10.74
C VAL A 270 -17.21 15.55 -10.24
N GLY A 271 -17.20 14.71 -9.20
CA GLY A 271 -15.97 14.14 -8.65
C GLY A 271 -15.39 13.11 -9.62
N VAL A 272 -14.06 13.07 -9.75
CA VAL A 272 -13.40 12.07 -10.59
C VAL A 272 -12.36 11.35 -9.77
N TRP A 273 -12.58 10.06 -9.52
CA TRP A 273 -11.64 9.22 -8.77
C TRP A 273 -10.88 8.32 -9.73
N ILE A 274 -9.55 8.41 -9.72
CA ILE A 274 -8.67 7.55 -10.52
C ILE A 274 -7.94 6.61 -9.59
N CYS A 275 -8.18 5.31 -9.73
CA CYS A 275 -7.48 4.27 -8.99
C CYS A 275 -6.34 3.70 -9.82
N GLU A 276 -5.12 3.85 -9.33
CA GLU A 276 -3.92 3.40 -10.02
C GLU A 276 -2.94 2.62 -9.14
N ARG A 277 -2.11 1.82 -9.80
CA ARG A 277 -0.96 1.17 -9.19
C ARG A 277 0.28 2.03 -9.34
N LEU A 278 1.28 1.77 -8.49
CA LEU A 278 2.63 2.36 -8.61
C LEU A 278 3.28 2.08 -9.97
N GLU A 279 2.77 1.11 -10.74
CA GLU A 279 3.25 0.73 -12.06
C GLU A 279 3.16 1.84 -13.13
N ILE A 280 2.16 2.72 -13.01
CA ILE A 280 1.95 3.85 -13.96
C ILE A 280 3.09 4.85 -13.88
N LEU A 281 3.61 5.03 -12.68
CA LEU A 281 4.66 5.97 -12.41
C LEU A 281 5.91 5.60 -13.20
N SER A 282 6.48 6.62 -13.84
CA SER A 282 7.80 6.51 -14.43
C SER A 282 8.82 6.14 -13.36
N GLU A 283 9.93 5.55 -13.79
CA GLU A 283 11.04 5.23 -12.89
C GLU A 283 11.49 6.48 -12.13
N LYS A 284 11.49 7.62 -12.81
CA LYS A 284 11.79 8.93 -12.24
C LYS A 284 10.79 9.33 -11.16
N GLU A 285 9.49 9.26 -11.45
CA GLU A 285 8.43 9.58 -10.48
C GLU A 285 8.45 8.67 -9.26
N LEU A 286 8.66 7.36 -9.40
CA LEU A 286 8.76 6.47 -8.25
C LEU A 286 9.92 6.84 -7.32
N ILE A 287 10.98 7.39 -7.90
CA ILE A 287 12.19 7.76 -7.19
C ILE A 287 12.10 9.19 -6.63
N SER A 288 11.31 10.08 -7.26
CA SER A 288 11.20 11.51 -6.90
C SER A 288 9.87 11.94 -6.26
N GLU A 289 8.78 11.16 -6.33
CA GLU A 289 7.43 11.62 -5.96
C GLU A 289 7.21 11.87 -4.47
N ASP A 290 8.06 11.33 -3.60
CA ASP A 290 7.97 11.65 -2.17
C ASP A 290 8.61 13.01 -1.83
N MET A 291 8.96 13.82 -2.84
CA MET A 291 9.43 15.21 -2.73
C MET A 291 8.38 16.24 -2.28
N GLN A 292 7.20 15.78 -1.81
CA GLN A 292 6.06 16.64 -1.52
C GLN A 292 5.73 16.63 -0.03
N LYS A 293 6.59 17.27 0.77
CA LYS A 293 6.16 17.91 2.00
C LYS A 293 6.29 19.42 1.83
N GLU A 294 5.15 20.09 1.77
CA GLU A 294 5.06 21.55 1.95
C GLU A 294 5.76 21.90 3.26
N SER A 295 6.81 22.71 3.17
CA SER A 295 7.29 23.50 4.28
C SER A 295 7.27 24.96 3.83
N ASP A 296 6.48 25.75 4.53
CA ASP A 296 6.53 27.20 4.53
C ASP A 296 7.95 27.67 4.81
N VAL A 297 8.76 27.90 3.77
CA VAL A 297 9.96 28.73 3.88
C VAL A 297 10.14 29.51 2.58
N SER A 298 9.91 30.81 2.69
CA SER A 298 10.32 31.85 1.76
C SER A 298 11.82 31.75 1.41
N GLY A 299 12.13 31.61 0.12
CA GLY A 299 13.50 31.64 -0.38
C GLY A 299 13.57 31.35 -1.89
N GLY A 300 13.64 32.42 -2.69
CA GLY A 300 13.44 32.44 -4.15
C GLY A 300 14.51 31.78 -5.04
N LEU A 301 14.98 30.58 -4.73
CA LEU A 301 15.84 29.80 -5.63
C LEU A 301 15.44 28.33 -5.81
N GLN A 302 14.28 27.90 -5.29
CA GLN A 302 13.72 26.56 -5.52
C GLN A 302 12.72 26.45 -6.68
N MET A 303 12.48 27.52 -7.43
CA MET A 303 11.40 27.55 -8.44
C MET A 303 11.73 26.79 -9.73
N ILE A 304 13.00 26.68 -10.13
CA ILE A 304 13.36 26.16 -11.47
C ILE A 304 13.36 24.62 -11.53
N VAL A 305 13.58 23.91 -10.41
CA VAL A 305 13.59 22.43 -10.38
C VAL A 305 12.21 21.85 -10.05
N LYS A 306 11.32 22.65 -9.46
CA LYS A 306 9.94 22.26 -9.11
C LYS A 306 9.03 22.10 -10.33
N GLU A 307 9.33 22.75 -11.45
CA GLU A 307 8.50 22.70 -12.67
C GLU A 307 8.85 21.54 -13.61
N GLU A 308 10.05 20.96 -13.57
CA GLU A 308 10.45 19.89 -14.51
C GLU A 308 10.20 18.46 -13.99
N LEU A 309 9.99 18.26 -12.69
CA LEU A 309 9.94 16.92 -12.08
C LEU A 309 8.51 16.38 -11.90
N THR A 310 7.52 17.27 -11.80
CA THR A 310 6.07 16.94 -11.78
C THR A 310 5.44 16.94 -13.18
N SER A 311 6.17 17.33 -14.23
CA SER A 311 5.59 17.80 -15.50
C SER A 311 5.35 16.77 -16.59
N LYS A 312 5.50 15.45 -16.34
CA LYS A 312 5.17 14.48 -17.41
C LYS A 312 3.69 14.11 -17.49
N TYR A 313 2.93 14.24 -16.40
CA TYR A 313 1.47 13.99 -16.36
C TYR A 313 0.63 15.14 -15.81
N VAL A 314 1.24 16.22 -15.34
CA VAL A 314 0.55 17.42 -14.83
C VAL A 314 0.85 18.57 -15.77
N LEU A 315 -0.18 19.31 -16.20
CA LEU A 315 0.01 20.56 -16.95
C LEU A 315 0.86 21.52 -16.12
N SER A 316 1.91 22.10 -16.71
CA SER A 316 2.79 23.06 -16.06
C SER A 316 1.96 24.21 -15.45
N GLY A 317 1.90 24.27 -14.12
CA GLY A 317 1.16 25.31 -13.36
C GLY A 317 0.15 24.78 -12.34
N ASN A 318 -0.31 23.52 -12.43
CA ASN A 318 -1.27 22.95 -11.48
C ASN A 318 -0.61 22.54 -10.15
N ARG A 319 -1.28 22.80 -9.02
CA ARG A 319 -0.77 22.52 -7.66
C ARG A 319 -1.60 21.45 -6.95
N ILE A 320 -0.92 20.47 -6.36
CA ILE A 320 -1.52 19.44 -5.50
C ILE A 320 -2.18 20.10 -4.29
N GLY A 321 -3.36 19.61 -3.89
CA GLY A 321 -4.20 20.22 -2.85
C GLY A 321 -5.07 21.38 -3.36
N ARG A 322 -4.69 22.03 -4.47
CA ARG A 322 -5.51 23.05 -5.15
C ARG A 322 -6.31 22.48 -6.31
N ASP A 323 -5.66 21.77 -7.22
CA ASP A 323 -6.22 21.33 -8.50
C ASP A 323 -6.58 19.83 -8.51
N PHE A 324 -5.84 19.00 -7.78
CA PHE A 324 -6.12 17.58 -7.58
C PHE A 324 -5.55 17.09 -6.25
N GLU A 325 -6.05 15.96 -5.76
CA GLU A 325 -5.55 15.29 -4.56
C GLU A 325 -4.99 13.90 -4.87
N VAL A 326 -3.97 13.47 -4.13
CA VAL A 326 -3.39 12.14 -4.22
C VAL A 326 -3.44 11.48 -2.84
N LEU A 327 -4.08 10.32 -2.77
CA LEU A 327 -4.12 9.45 -1.60
C LEU A 327 -3.27 8.21 -1.87
N LYS A 328 -2.13 8.09 -1.19
CA LYS A 328 -1.34 6.84 -1.15
C LYS A 328 -1.78 6.02 0.06
N ILE A 329 -2.39 4.86 -0.17
CA ILE A 329 -3.00 4.04 0.91
C ILE A 329 -1.94 3.63 1.94
N GLU A 330 -0.78 3.17 1.50
CA GLU A 330 0.30 2.72 2.38
C GLU A 330 0.82 3.87 3.26
N ASN A 331 0.98 5.07 2.69
CA ASN A 331 1.45 6.25 3.42
C ASN A 331 0.41 6.71 4.46
N PHE A 332 -0.88 6.65 4.13
CA PHE A 332 -1.93 6.99 5.08
C PHE A 332 -1.82 6.16 6.37
N TRP A 333 -1.61 4.85 6.23
CA TRP A 333 -1.48 3.97 7.38
C TRP A 333 -0.14 4.09 8.11
N GLU A 334 0.94 4.39 7.40
CA GLU A 334 2.24 4.64 8.01
C GLU A 334 2.22 5.93 8.84
N GLU A 335 1.61 7.01 8.35
CA GLU A 335 1.62 8.33 8.97
C GLU A 335 0.58 8.49 10.11
N ASN A 336 -0.61 7.87 9.99
CA ASN A 336 -1.72 8.07 10.94
C ASN A 336 -1.72 7.11 12.17
N SER A 337 -0.57 6.52 12.50
CA SER A 337 -0.28 5.51 13.54
C SER A 337 -0.40 4.05 13.09
N PRO A 338 0.67 3.22 13.26
CA PRO A 338 0.64 1.77 13.07
C PRO A 338 -0.45 1.04 13.85
N GLU A 339 -0.87 1.58 15.01
CA GLU A 339 -1.90 1.00 15.86
C GLU A 339 -3.29 1.01 15.17
N LYS A 340 -3.58 2.04 14.38
CA LYS A 340 -4.84 2.12 13.62
C LYS A 340 -4.91 1.02 12.55
N ASN A 341 -3.80 0.78 11.85
CA ASN A 341 -3.73 -0.30 10.87
C ASN A 341 -3.80 -1.69 11.54
N GLU A 342 -3.16 -1.87 12.70
CA GLU A 342 -3.30 -3.10 13.46
C GLU A 342 -4.76 -3.37 13.84
N LYS A 343 -5.48 -2.35 14.33
CA LYS A 343 -6.91 -2.48 14.61
C LYS A 343 -7.71 -2.83 13.36
N LEU A 344 -7.48 -2.10 12.25
CA LEU A 344 -8.15 -2.34 10.97
C LEU A 344 -7.97 -3.79 10.49
N THR A 345 -6.74 -4.27 10.45
CA THR A 345 -6.42 -5.62 9.97
C THR A 345 -7.03 -6.70 10.87
N LEU A 346 -7.08 -6.47 12.19
CA LEU A 346 -7.76 -7.37 13.11
C LEU A 346 -9.25 -7.48 12.82
N GLU A 347 -9.93 -6.34 12.61
CA GLU A 347 -11.36 -6.34 12.31
C GLU A 347 -11.67 -6.98 10.95
N ILE A 348 -10.82 -6.78 9.94
CA ILE A 348 -10.91 -7.50 8.65
C ILE A 348 -10.85 -9.03 8.89
N ALA A 349 -9.94 -9.50 9.73
CA ALA A 349 -9.81 -10.92 10.04
C ALA A 349 -11.01 -11.46 10.83
N ASN A 350 -11.48 -10.73 11.85
CA ASN A 350 -12.63 -11.11 12.66
C ASN A 350 -13.92 -11.16 11.82
N ARG A 351 -14.15 -10.19 10.93
CA ARG A 351 -15.30 -10.19 10.01
C ARG A 351 -15.31 -11.42 9.12
N ARG A 352 -14.14 -11.86 8.63
CA ARG A 352 -14.02 -13.10 7.86
C ARG A 352 -14.31 -14.32 8.71
N LEU A 353 -13.83 -14.37 9.95
CA LEU A 353 -14.09 -15.49 10.87
C LEU A 353 -15.57 -15.72 11.16
N LYS A 354 -16.41 -14.67 11.14
CA LYS A 354 -17.87 -14.84 11.27
C LYS A 354 -18.47 -15.78 10.23
N TYR A 355 -17.80 -15.97 9.09
CA TYR A 355 -18.20 -16.90 8.03
C TYR A 355 -17.53 -18.28 8.13
N ALA A 356 -16.69 -18.52 9.15
CA ALA A 356 -16.23 -19.86 9.46
C ALA A 356 -17.34 -20.63 10.18
N GLU A 357 -17.69 -21.82 9.70
CA GLU A 357 -18.68 -22.70 10.35
C GLU A 357 -18.21 -23.29 11.69
N LYS A 358 -17.05 -22.84 12.22
CA LYS A 358 -16.49 -23.30 13.48
C LYS A 358 -16.93 -22.37 14.61
N GLY A 359 -18.00 -22.77 15.32
CA GLY A 359 -18.43 -22.09 16.53
C GLY A 359 -17.32 -22.03 17.59
N GLY A 360 -17.23 -20.91 18.31
CA GLY A 360 -16.35 -20.75 19.48
C GLY A 360 -15.11 -19.87 19.28
N ILE A 361 -14.80 -19.40 18.07
CA ILE A 361 -13.68 -18.46 17.82
C ILE A 361 -14.27 -17.08 17.54
N ILE A 362 -14.01 -16.14 18.45
CA ILE A 362 -14.55 -14.78 18.36
C ILE A 362 -13.51 -13.84 17.73
N SER A 363 -12.23 -14.04 18.07
CA SER A 363 -11.13 -13.24 17.53
C SER A 363 -10.12 -14.10 16.76
N PHE A 364 -9.54 -13.54 15.70
CA PHE A 364 -8.41 -14.17 15.03
C PHE A 364 -7.17 -14.31 15.93
N LYS A 365 -7.05 -13.48 16.97
CA LYS A 365 -6.00 -13.64 17.99
C LYS A 365 -6.13 -14.96 18.73
N ASP A 366 -7.34 -15.46 18.93
CA ASP A 366 -7.59 -16.73 19.65
C ASP A 366 -7.03 -17.94 18.89
N CYS A 367 -6.74 -17.79 17.59
CA CYS A 367 -6.10 -18.81 16.77
C CYS A 367 -4.58 -18.88 16.98
N LEU A 368 -3.96 -17.88 17.63
CA LEU A 368 -2.50 -17.70 17.69
C LEU A 368 -2.03 -17.58 19.15
N SER A 369 -0.99 -18.33 19.51
CA SER A 369 -0.32 -18.15 20.80
C SER A 369 0.67 -17.00 20.75
N ASP A 370 0.64 -16.12 21.76
CA ASP A 370 1.62 -15.05 21.97
C ASP A 370 2.75 -15.45 22.94
N PHE A 371 2.77 -16.68 23.45
CA PHE A 371 3.71 -17.14 24.48
C PHE A 371 4.62 -18.26 23.97
N LEU A 372 5.92 -18.13 24.27
CA LEU A 372 6.93 -19.17 24.04
C LEU A 372 6.88 -20.23 25.16
N ASP A 373 7.17 -21.48 24.80
CA ASP A 373 7.24 -22.59 25.76
C ASP A 373 8.43 -22.41 26.74
N ASN A 374 8.16 -22.55 28.04
CA ASN A 374 9.13 -22.22 29.10
C ASN A 374 10.31 -23.22 29.20
N ASP A 375 10.12 -24.50 28.86
CA ASP A 375 11.12 -25.54 29.11
C ASP A 375 12.47 -25.30 28.42
N LYS A 376 12.46 -24.63 27.26
CA LYS A 376 13.69 -24.30 26.51
C LYS A 376 14.44 -23.10 27.10
N LEU A 377 13.78 -22.26 27.90
CA LEU A 377 14.36 -21.01 28.39
C LEU A 377 15.39 -21.25 29.49
N ASN A 378 15.18 -22.24 30.34
CA ASN A 378 16.08 -22.55 31.47
C ASN A 378 17.51 -22.87 31.01
N GLY A 379 17.67 -23.74 30.02
CA GLY A 379 18.99 -24.05 29.46
C GLY A 379 19.68 -22.85 28.82
N ILE A 380 18.92 -21.93 28.20
CA ILE A 380 19.46 -20.71 27.58
C ILE A 380 19.98 -19.74 28.66
N LEU A 381 19.23 -19.59 29.75
CA LEU A 381 19.60 -18.70 30.86
C LEU A 381 20.94 -19.12 31.50
N GLU A 382 21.15 -20.41 31.70
CA GLU A 382 22.42 -20.95 32.24
C GLU A 382 23.60 -20.64 31.31
N ILE A 383 23.46 -20.90 30.01
CA ILE A 383 24.48 -20.65 28.99
C ILE A 383 24.88 -19.17 28.96
N LEU A 384 23.89 -18.27 28.95
CA LEU A 384 24.14 -16.82 28.91
C LEU A 384 24.76 -16.30 30.20
N SER A 385 24.31 -16.80 31.35
CA SER A 385 24.85 -16.40 32.65
C SER A 385 26.34 -16.73 32.74
N LYS A 386 26.72 -17.98 32.41
CA LYS A 386 28.12 -18.41 32.38
C LYS A 386 28.97 -17.55 31.43
N ARG A 387 28.47 -17.28 30.22
CA ARG A 387 29.16 -16.46 29.21
C ARG A 387 29.36 -15.01 29.67
N ILE A 388 28.36 -14.44 30.33
CA ILE A 388 28.44 -13.08 30.87
C ILE A 388 29.45 -13.04 32.03
N ASP A 389 29.43 -14.02 32.93
CA ASP A 389 30.37 -14.10 34.05
C ASP A 389 31.82 -14.19 33.55
N GLU A 390 32.09 -15.04 32.54
CA GLU A 390 33.38 -15.13 31.87
C GLU A 390 33.81 -13.77 31.28
N LYS A 391 32.91 -13.05 30.59
CA LYS A 391 33.17 -11.74 29.98
C LYS A 391 33.38 -10.61 31.01
N ILE A 392 32.78 -10.71 32.20
CA ILE A 392 32.80 -9.68 33.24
C ILE A 392 33.98 -9.86 34.21
N SER A 393 34.46 -11.10 34.40
CA SER A 393 35.34 -11.61 35.47
C SER A 393 36.55 -10.75 35.92
N LYS A 394 36.91 -9.66 35.23
CA LYS A 394 38.02 -8.76 35.57
C LYS A 394 37.68 -7.26 35.65
N LYS A 395 36.41 -6.83 35.55
CA LYS A 395 36.04 -5.39 35.54
C LYS A 395 34.83 -5.06 36.44
N THR A 396 35.08 -4.29 37.50
CA THR A 396 34.07 -3.84 38.48
C THR A 396 32.90 -3.08 37.84
N LYS A 397 33.13 -2.34 36.75
CA LYS A 397 32.07 -1.57 36.08
C LYS A 397 30.94 -2.43 35.50
N TYR A 398 31.24 -3.60 34.94
CA TYR A 398 30.21 -4.45 34.33
C TYR A 398 29.39 -5.20 35.38
N LYS A 399 29.93 -5.37 36.60
CA LYS A 399 29.18 -5.95 37.74
C LYS A 399 27.97 -5.08 38.12
N LYS A 400 28.15 -3.75 38.19
CA LYS A 400 27.04 -2.80 38.46
C LYS A 400 25.94 -2.88 37.40
N TRP A 401 26.31 -3.05 36.12
CA TRP A 401 25.32 -3.21 35.04
C TRP A 401 24.59 -4.54 35.12
N LEU A 402 25.28 -5.62 35.52
CA LEU A 402 24.67 -6.92 35.76
C LEU A 402 23.67 -6.88 36.92
N GLU A 403 24.02 -6.24 38.03
CA GLU A 403 23.11 -6.03 39.18
C GLU A 403 21.83 -5.32 38.76
N TYR A 404 21.95 -4.24 37.98
CA TYR A 404 20.79 -3.56 37.41
C TYR A 404 19.96 -4.47 36.50
N CYS A 405 20.58 -5.21 35.57
CA CYS A 405 19.82 -6.14 34.72
C CYS A 405 19.06 -7.21 35.54
N LYS A 406 19.63 -7.67 36.66
CA LYS A 406 18.96 -8.61 37.58
C LYS A 406 17.79 -7.96 38.32
N SER A 407 17.87 -6.67 38.67
CA SER A 407 16.81 -5.98 39.42
C SER A 407 15.53 -5.71 38.61
N ILE A 408 15.62 -5.61 37.29
CA ILE A 408 14.49 -5.31 36.38
C ILE A 408 13.91 -6.55 35.68
N SER A 409 14.14 -7.73 36.25
CA SER A 409 13.89 -9.01 35.60
C SER A 409 12.63 -9.69 36.15
N ASP A 410 11.49 -9.37 35.56
CA ASP A 410 10.17 -9.83 36.05
C ASP A 410 9.77 -11.23 35.55
N SER A 411 10.48 -11.78 34.55
CA SER A 411 10.25 -13.12 33.99
C SER A 411 11.54 -13.76 33.48
N GLU A 412 11.56 -15.08 33.29
CA GLU A 412 12.73 -15.80 32.75
C GLU A 412 13.13 -15.32 31.35
N ILE A 413 12.15 -15.08 30.47
CA ILE A 413 12.38 -14.48 29.15
C ILE A 413 13.04 -13.10 29.32
N ASN A 414 12.50 -12.25 30.21
CA ASN A 414 13.09 -10.94 30.46
C ASN A 414 14.53 -11.07 30.97
N ARG A 415 14.85 -12.02 31.85
CA ARG A 415 16.24 -12.28 32.30
C ARG A 415 17.17 -12.59 31.12
N ILE A 416 16.76 -13.49 30.25
CA ILE A 416 17.53 -13.88 29.04
C ILE A 416 17.76 -12.66 28.14
N LEU A 417 16.71 -11.89 27.86
CA LEU A 417 16.79 -10.67 27.04
C LEU A 417 17.70 -9.63 27.70
N ASN A 418 17.64 -9.48 29.02
CA ASN A 418 18.44 -8.52 29.78
C ASN A 418 19.93 -8.86 29.74
N LEU A 419 20.26 -10.14 29.90
CA LEU A 419 21.64 -10.63 29.77
C LEU A 419 22.18 -10.45 28.35
N LYS A 420 21.36 -10.73 27.32
CA LYS A 420 21.79 -10.52 25.94
C LYS A 420 21.98 -9.04 25.60
N ALA A 421 21.08 -8.17 26.06
CA ALA A 421 21.23 -6.73 25.94
C ALA A 421 22.52 -6.24 26.60
N LEU A 422 22.84 -6.76 27.79
CA LEU A 422 24.10 -6.48 28.49
C LEU A 422 25.31 -6.94 27.65
N GLU A 423 25.26 -8.14 27.07
CA GLU A 423 26.31 -8.65 26.18
C GLU A 423 26.62 -7.68 25.03
N ILE A 424 25.57 -7.20 24.35
CA ILE A 424 25.67 -6.23 23.25
C ILE A 424 26.33 -4.93 23.73
N LEU A 425 25.96 -4.43 24.91
CA LEU A 425 26.52 -3.19 25.47
C LEU A 425 27.99 -3.34 25.85
N ILE A 426 28.39 -4.51 26.38
CA ILE A 426 29.80 -4.84 26.66
C ILE A 426 30.61 -4.80 25.36
N GLU A 427 30.10 -5.39 24.27
CA GLU A 427 30.79 -5.36 22.97
C GLU A 427 30.88 -3.94 22.37
N ARG A 428 29.84 -3.10 22.54
CA ARG A 428 29.89 -1.68 22.15
C ARG A 428 30.97 -0.91 22.92
N ASP A 429 31.09 -1.14 24.22
CA ASP A 429 32.08 -0.49 25.08
C ASP A 429 33.51 -0.92 24.72
N LYS A 430 33.75 -2.21 24.50
CA LYS A 430 35.06 -2.74 24.05
C LYS A 430 35.53 -2.10 22.74
N ARG A 431 34.63 -1.95 21.75
CA ARG A 431 34.96 -1.33 20.45
C ARG A 431 35.32 0.15 20.57
N LYS A 432 34.64 0.90 21.44
CA LYS A 432 34.99 2.31 21.69
C LYS A 432 36.40 2.46 22.26
N LYS A 433 36.79 1.58 23.20
CA LYS A 433 38.15 1.58 23.77
C LYS A 433 39.26 1.35 22.73
N GLN A 434 38.99 0.59 21.67
CA GLN A 434 39.95 0.39 20.57
C GLN A 434 40.07 1.60 19.63
N THR A 435 39.10 2.53 19.62
CA THR A 435 39.09 3.71 18.73
C THR A 435 39.54 5.00 19.42
N THR A 436 39.61 5.04 20.76
CA THR A 436 40.08 6.20 21.53
C THR A 436 41.44 5.89 22.17
N LEU A 437 42.52 6.16 21.43
CA LEU A 437 43.90 6.19 21.97
C LEU A 437 44.17 7.44 22.86
N SER A 438 43.20 8.34 22.99
CA SER A 438 43.35 9.67 23.60
C SER A 438 42.98 9.77 25.08
N ASN A 439 42.73 8.65 25.79
CA ASN A 439 42.30 8.69 27.21
C ASN A 439 43.48 8.69 28.20
N PHE A 440 44.58 9.36 27.86
CA PHE A 440 45.64 9.68 28.80
C PHE A 440 45.36 11.07 29.39
N ASP A 441 44.90 11.11 30.64
CA ASP A 441 44.90 12.33 31.45
C ASP A 441 46.35 12.63 31.89
N LYS A 442 46.68 13.89 32.19
CA LYS A 442 48.04 14.37 32.58
C LYS A 442 48.61 13.70 33.85
N THR A 443 47.87 12.79 34.48
CA THR A 443 48.22 12.05 35.70
C THR A 443 48.50 10.55 35.46
N HIS A 444 48.66 10.10 34.21
CA HIS A 444 48.91 8.68 33.85
C HIS A 444 47.92 7.66 34.44
N ARG A 445 46.70 8.08 34.81
CA ARG A 445 45.63 7.17 35.27
C ARG A 445 44.59 7.01 34.17
N ILE A 446 44.30 5.77 33.80
CA ILE A 446 43.18 5.43 32.90
C ILE A 446 41.89 5.82 33.63
N LYS A 447 41.31 6.99 33.34
CA LYS A 447 39.88 7.21 33.60
C LYS A 447 39.14 6.25 32.68
N GLU A 448 38.70 5.12 33.20
CA GLU A 448 37.73 4.30 32.47
C GLU A 448 36.50 5.19 32.24
N PRO A 449 36.11 5.52 31.00
CA PRO A 449 34.82 6.19 30.80
C PRO A 449 33.75 5.18 31.23
N VAL A 450 33.14 5.43 32.39
CA VAL A 450 32.05 4.64 32.94
C VAL A 450 30.76 5.31 32.47
N LEU A 451 29.92 4.59 31.73
CA LEU A 451 28.55 5.04 31.49
C LEU A 451 27.86 5.15 32.86
N SER A 452 27.24 6.29 33.15
CA SER A 452 26.36 6.40 34.32
C SER A 452 25.22 5.38 34.23
N LEU A 453 24.59 5.06 35.37
CA LEU A 453 23.46 4.13 35.39
C LEU A 453 22.32 4.62 34.47
N GLU A 454 22.06 5.93 34.45
CA GLU A 454 21.07 6.55 33.56
C GLU A 454 21.42 6.40 32.08
N GLU A 455 22.69 6.60 31.71
CA GLU A 455 23.14 6.39 30.33
C GLU A 455 23.06 4.93 29.91
N PHE A 456 23.33 4.01 30.84
CA PHE A 456 23.16 2.58 30.65
C PHE A 456 21.69 2.27 30.38
N GLN A 457 20.76 2.75 31.21
CA GLN A 457 19.32 2.54 31.08
C GLN A 457 18.78 2.99 29.71
N LYS A 458 19.15 4.22 29.28
CA LYS A 458 18.78 4.75 27.97
C LYS A 458 19.28 3.87 26.82
N LYS A 459 20.51 3.38 26.91
CA LYS A 459 21.11 2.52 25.86
C LYS A 459 20.57 1.10 25.89
N TYR A 460 20.32 0.56 27.08
CA TYR A 460 19.73 -0.75 27.33
C TYR A 460 18.34 -0.85 26.69
N THR A 461 17.47 0.13 26.94
CA THR A 461 16.13 0.20 26.35
C THR A 461 16.17 0.15 24.82
N ARG A 462 17.16 0.85 24.23
CA ARG A 462 17.35 0.86 22.77
C ARG A 462 17.81 -0.47 22.19
N VAL A 463 18.48 -1.35 22.95
CA VAL A 463 19.02 -2.63 22.43
C VAL A 463 18.15 -3.84 22.75
N LYS A 464 17.11 -3.70 23.58
CA LYS A 464 16.24 -4.82 23.99
C LYS A 464 15.62 -5.55 22.79
N ALA A 465 15.13 -4.81 21.80
CA ALA A 465 14.56 -5.39 20.58
C ALA A 465 15.60 -6.12 19.69
N ALA A 466 16.85 -5.65 19.65
CA ALA A 466 17.94 -6.38 18.99
C ALA A 466 18.33 -7.65 19.77
N ALA A 467 18.30 -7.58 21.11
CA ALA A 467 18.59 -8.72 21.97
C ALA A 467 17.60 -9.87 21.76
N GLU A 468 16.31 -9.57 21.62
CA GLU A 468 15.26 -10.55 21.30
C GLU A 468 15.56 -11.28 19.98
N LEU A 469 15.86 -10.53 18.91
CA LEU A 469 16.20 -11.11 17.61
C LEU A 469 17.48 -11.97 17.68
N PHE A 470 18.50 -11.50 18.42
CA PHE A 470 19.76 -12.24 18.57
C PHE A 470 19.56 -13.55 19.31
N ILE A 471 18.76 -13.55 20.38
CA ILE A 471 18.43 -14.77 21.12
C ILE A 471 17.66 -15.74 20.25
N SER A 472 16.64 -15.26 19.53
CA SER A 472 15.89 -16.11 18.59
C SER A 472 16.81 -16.76 17.57
N THR A 473 17.71 -15.99 16.97
CA THR A 473 18.59 -16.50 15.91
C THR A 473 19.64 -17.46 16.46
N GLU A 474 20.22 -17.15 17.63
CA GLU A 474 21.27 -17.95 18.26
C GLU A 474 20.76 -19.30 18.77
N PHE A 475 19.55 -19.32 19.34
CA PHE A 475 18.98 -20.52 19.96
C PHE A 475 17.84 -21.16 19.14
N ASN A 476 17.63 -20.68 17.92
CA ASN A 476 16.57 -21.15 17.01
C ASN A 476 15.17 -21.12 17.67
N LEU A 477 14.88 -20.03 18.40
CA LEU A 477 13.56 -19.78 18.96
C LEU A 477 12.70 -19.03 17.95
N PRO A 478 11.38 -19.28 17.90
CA PRO A 478 10.47 -18.52 17.06
C PRO A 478 10.57 -17.02 17.36
N TYR A 479 10.61 -16.20 16.31
CA TYR A 479 10.57 -14.74 16.40
C TYR A 479 9.38 -14.16 15.66
N TYR A 480 8.93 -14.73 14.54
CA TYR A 480 7.80 -14.25 13.76
C TYR A 480 6.53 -15.00 14.17
N PHE A 481 5.98 -14.64 15.32
CA PHE A 481 4.75 -15.23 15.84
C PHE A 481 3.96 -14.18 16.63
N GLY A 482 2.70 -14.50 16.89
CA GLY A 482 1.77 -13.64 17.59
C GLY A 482 1.16 -12.58 16.69
N TRP A 483 0.03 -12.04 17.14
CA TRP A 483 -0.78 -11.12 16.34
C TRP A 483 0.00 -9.85 15.93
N ASP A 484 0.72 -9.26 16.88
CA ASP A 484 1.50 -8.02 16.66
C ASP A 484 2.50 -8.14 15.51
N LYS A 485 3.12 -9.31 15.35
CA LYS A 485 4.09 -9.54 14.27
C LYS A 485 3.39 -9.90 12.96
N VAL A 486 2.30 -10.67 13.00
CA VAL A 486 1.52 -11.02 11.79
C VAL A 486 0.97 -9.77 11.10
N SER A 487 0.41 -8.82 11.85
CA SER A 487 -0.11 -7.56 11.29
C SER A 487 0.99 -6.76 10.59
N LYS A 488 2.19 -6.67 11.20
CA LYS A 488 3.35 -5.94 10.66
C LYS A 488 3.96 -6.58 9.41
N ILE A 489 3.94 -7.91 9.28
CA ILE A 489 4.54 -8.61 8.12
C ILE A 489 3.88 -8.19 6.79
N SER A 490 2.60 -7.84 6.82
CA SER A 490 1.83 -7.43 5.63
C SER A 490 2.23 -6.06 5.05
N SER A 491 3.05 -5.27 5.74
CA SER A 491 3.52 -3.95 5.25
C SER A 491 2.40 -3.03 4.74
N TYR A 492 1.29 -2.93 5.48
CA TYR A 492 0.11 -2.12 5.14
C TYR A 492 -0.67 -2.59 3.90
N ASN A 493 -0.41 -3.81 3.40
CA ASN A 493 -1.11 -4.38 2.25
C ASN A 493 -2.14 -5.42 2.67
N ILE A 494 -3.41 -5.15 2.38
CA ILE A 494 -4.56 -5.95 2.86
C ILE A 494 -4.59 -7.35 2.24
N GLU A 495 -4.28 -7.49 0.94
CA GLU A 495 -4.24 -8.80 0.29
C GLU A 495 -3.12 -9.67 0.87
N GLN A 496 -1.93 -9.10 1.09
CA GLN A 496 -0.82 -9.77 1.77
C GLN A 496 -1.23 -10.23 3.18
N PHE A 497 -1.92 -9.37 3.92
CA PHE A 497 -2.44 -9.71 5.25
C PHE A 497 -3.45 -10.89 5.22
N ILE A 498 -4.46 -10.83 4.34
CA ILE A 498 -5.46 -11.89 4.19
C ILE A 498 -4.80 -13.20 3.78
N TYR A 499 -3.80 -13.16 2.89
CA TYR A 499 -3.04 -14.33 2.48
C TYR A 499 -2.30 -14.99 3.66
N LEU A 500 -1.64 -14.21 4.52
CA LEU A 500 -0.97 -14.76 5.71
C LEU A 500 -1.98 -15.36 6.68
N CYS A 501 -3.08 -14.67 6.95
CA CYS A 501 -4.15 -15.17 7.82
C CYS A 501 -4.76 -16.46 7.27
N SER A 502 -4.92 -16.58 5.95
CA SER A 502 -5.42 -17.79 5.30
C SER A 502 -4.55 -19.00 5.60
N ASN A 503 -3.22 -18.86 5.47
CA ASN A 503 -2.29 -19.97 5.70
C ASN A 503 -2.23 -20.34 7.19
N LEU A 504 -2.19 -19.34 8.08
CA LEU A 504 -2.22 -19.57 9.53
C LEU A 504 -3.52 -20.25 9.99
N PHE A 505 -4.66 -19.81 9.47
CA PHE A 505 -5.96 -20.39 9.81
C PHE A 505 -6.08 -21.83 9.31
N GLU A 506 -5.55 -22.13 8.13
CA GLU A 506 -5.47 -23.50 7.62
C GLU A 506 -4.68 -24.43 8.54
N GLU A 507 -3.53 -23.97 9.03
CA GLU A 507 -2.73 -24.76 9.98
C GLU A 507 -3.48 -24.91 11.31
N PHE A 508 -4.10 -23.86 11.80
CA PHE A 508 -4.92 -23.89 13.02
C PHE A 508 -6.10 -24.87 12.90
N LEU A 509 -6.79 -24.91 11.75
CA LEU A 509 -7.83 -25.92 11.50
C LEU A 509 -7.24 -27.32 11.49
N SER A 510 -6.11 -27.51 10.82
CA SER A 510 -5.45 -28.82 10.69
C SER A 510 -4.99 -29.36 12.04
N SER A 511 -4.37 -28.52 12.88
CA SER A 511 -3.92 -28.91 14.22
C SER A 511 -5.10 -29.26 15.14
N SER A 512 -6.23 -28.58 14.99
CA SER A 512 -7.46 -28.86 15.75
C SER A 512 -8.16 -30.16 15.35
N LEU A 513 -7.85 -30.74 14.18
CA LEU A 513 -8.37 -32.04 13.75
C LEU A 513 -7.51 -33.20 14.26
N ILE A 514 -6.22 -32.96 14.49
CA ILE A 514 -5.24 -33.98 14.87
C ILE A 514 -5.14 -34.11 16.41
N ASN A 515 -5.24 -33.00 17.13
CA ASN A 515 -5.07 -32.98 18.58
C ASN A 515 -6.40 -33.06 19.33
N THR A 516 -6.41 -33.76 20.47
CA THR A 516 -7.57 -33.84 21.39
C THR A 516 -7.89 -32.50 22.08
N HIS A 517 -6.93 -31.56 22.10
CA HIS A 517 -7.10 -30.21 22.64
C HIS A 517 -7.03 -29.15 21.53
N THR A 518 -8.10 -28.37 21.40
CA THR A 518 -8.21 -27.23 20.48
C THR A 518 -7.53 -26.00 21.08
N GLY A 519 -6.20 -25.99 21.07
CA GLY A 519 -5.40 -24.84 21.50
C GLY A 519 -5.06 -23.88 20.36
N PRO A 520 -4.63 -22.64 20.67
CA PRO A 520 -4.06 -21.73 19.68
C PRO A 520 -2.81 -22.33 19.04
N LEU A 521 -2.49 -21.90 17.82
CA LEU A 521 -1.29 -22.37 17.12
C LEU A 521 -0.03 -21.94 17.90
N ASN A 522 0.86 -22.88 18.21
CA ASN A 522 2.08 -22.56 18.95
C ASN A 522 3.03 -21.67 18.11
N PRO A 523 3.95 -20.90 18.73
CA PRO A 523 4.85 -20.00 18.02
C PRO A 523 5.70 -20.64 16.92
N LYS A 524 6.11 -21.90 17.10
CA LYS A 524 6.99 -22.60 16.15
C LYS A 524 6.23 -22.95 14.86
N ASP A 525 4.99 -23.40 14.99
CA ASP A 525 4.13 -23.69 13.84
C ASP A 525 3.70 -22.41 13.13
N GLN A 526 3.38 -21.34 13.87
CA GLN A 526 3.13 -20.02 13.28
C GLN A 526 4.29 -19.57 12.39
N GLU A 527 5.51 -19.56 12.92
CA GLU A 527 6.69 -19.10 12.17
C GLU A 527 6.98 -20.01 10.95
N ARG A 528 6.86 -21.33 11.10
CA ARG A 528 7.02 -22.29 10.00
C ARG A 528 6.05 -22.00 8.85
N VAL A 529 4.76 -21.81 9.17
CA VAL A 529 3.71 -21.53 8.19
C VAL A 529 3.96 -20.18 7.51
N LEU A 530 4.31 -19.15 8.29
CA LEU A 530 4.62 -17.82 7.76
C LEU A 530 5.79 -17.86 6.79
N ILE A 531 6.91 -18.49 7.14
CA ILE A 531 8.08 -18.62 6.26
C ILE A 531 7.69 -19.31 4.94
N GLY A 532 7.02 -20.46 5.01
CA GLY A 532 6.62 -21.19 3.80
C GLY A 532 5.64 -20.41 2.92
N ALA A 533 4.65 -19.75 3.53
CA ALA A 533 3.68 -18.93 2.81
C ALA A 533 4.35 -17.73 2.12
N ILE A 534 5.27 -17.06 2.83
CA ILE A 534 6.02 -15.91 2.34
C ILE A 534 6.94 -16.29 1.19
N GLU A 535 7.69 -17.39 1.31
CA GLU A 535 8.56 -17.87 0.23
C GLU A 535 7.76 -18.15 -1.05
N LYS A 536 6.62 -18.84 -0.92
CA LYS A 536 5.73 -19.11 -2.06
C LYS A 536 5.22 -17.81 -2.69
N ARG A 537 4.78 -16.84 -1.88
CA ARG A 537 4.25 -15.55 -2.36
C ARG A 537 5.33 -14.73 -3.06
N LEU A 538 6.51 -14.58 -2.44
CA LEU A 538 7.63 -13.84 -3.00
C LEU A 538 8.11 -14.46 -4.32
N ASN A 539 8.24 -15.79 -4.39
CA ASN A 539 8.62 -16.47 -5.63
C ASN A 539 7.59 -16.24 -6.73
N SER A 540 6.31 -16.42 -6.43
CA SER A 540 5.23 -16.19 -7.41
C SER A 540 5.16 -14.75 -7.92
N THR A 541 5.47 -13.77 -7.06
CA THR A 541 5.51 -12.35 -7.42
C THR A 541 6.70 -12.08 -8.33
N ILE A 542 7.91 -12.48 -7.92
CA ILE A 542 9.13 -12.21 -8.68
C ILE A 542 9.15 -12.99 -10.01
N ASP A 543 8.65 -14.22 -10.08
CA ASP A 543 8.65 -15.00 -11.31
C ASP A 543 7.81 -14.40 -12.45
N ARG A 544 6.82 -13.57 -12.11
CA ARG A 544 5.95 -12.88 -13.07
C ARG A 544 6.54 -11.55 -13.55
N THR A 545 7.66 -11.12 -12.98
CA THR A 545 8.26 -9.81 -13.30
C THR A 545 9.30 -9.91 -14.41
N PRO A 546 9.42 -8.88 -15.27
CA PRO A 546 10.56 -8.74 -16.16
C PRO A 546 11.87 -8.72 -15.36
N ARG A 547 12.94 -9.29 -15.92
CA ARG A 547 14.28 -9.30 -15.29
C ARG A 547 14.32 -9.94 -13.89
N LYS A 548 13.46 -10.92 -13.63
CA LYS A 548 13.35 -11.66 -12.35
C LYS A 548 14.69 -12.03 -11.70
N GLU A 549 15.67 -12.51 -12.48
CA GLU A 549 16.99 -12.88 -11.94
C GLU A 549 17.76 -11.69 -11.35
N LYS A 550 17.64 -10.49 -11.95
CA LYS A 550 18.27 -9.28 -11.44
C LYS A 550 17.57 -8.78 -10.18
N ILE A 551 16.25 -8.85 -10.14
CA ILE A 551 15.44 -8.52 -8.96
C ILE A 551 15.79 -9.45 -7.80
N ARG A 552 15.84 -10.77 -8.05
CA ARG A 552 16.29 -11.77 -7.06
C ARG A 552 17.64 -11.43 -6.51
N ASN A 553 18.65 -11.25 -7.37
CA ASN A 553 20.01 -10.96 -6.95
C ASN A 553 20.10 -9.67 -6.13
N PHE A 554 19.37 -8.63 -6.52
CA PHE A 554 19.36 -7.35 -5.84
C PHE A 554 18.75 -7.44 -4.45
N ILE A 555 17.56 -8.04 -4.34
CA ILE A 555 16.85 -8.22 -3.07
C ILE A 555 17.62 -9.17 -2.13
N ASP A 556 18.20 -10.26 -2.66
CA ASP A 556 19.10 -11.14 -1.91
C ASP A 556 20.33 -10.39 -1.40
N ALA A 557 20.93 -9.51 -2.20
CA ALA A 557 22.06 -8.71 -1.78
C ALA A 557 21.70 -7.75 -0.63
N ILE A 558 20.59 -7.01 -0.75
CA ILE A 558 20.09 -6.10 0.29
C ILE A 558 19.77 -6.89 1.57
N GLY A 559 19.06 -8.02 1.44
CA GLY A 559 18.66 -8.88 2.54
C GLY A 559 19.86 -9.46 3.30
N ARG A 560 20.82 -10.07 2.59
CA ARG A 560 22.04 -10.63 3.18
C ARG A 560 22.93 -9.55 3.79
N TYR A 561 23.04 -8.39 3.15
CA TYR A 561 23.76 -7.24 3.71
C TYR A 561 23.13 -6.75 5.01
N SER A 562 21.80 -6.59 5.00
CA SER A 562 21.01 -6.15 6.16
C SER A 562 21.14 -7.14 7.32
N ASN A 563 21.11 -8.44 7.03
CA ASN A 563 21.31 -9.50 8.03
C ASN A 563 22.72 -9.41 8.62
N TRP A 564 23.74 -9.32 7.77
CA TRP A 564 25.12 -9.21 8.22
C TRP A 564 25.39 -7.97 9.10
N GLU A 565 24.83 -6.80 8.75
CA GLU A 565 24.97 -5.61 9.60
C GLU A 565 24.18 -5.72 10.92
N THR A 566 22.99 -6.32 10.88
CA THR A 566 22.12 -6.51 12.05
C THR A 566 22.81 -7.35 13.11
N PHE A 567 23.33 -8.53 12.75
CA PHE A 567 23.93 -9.48 13.68
C PHE A 567 25.38 -9.17 14.05
N ARG A 568 25.85 -7.94 13.80
CA ARG A 568 27.15 -7.53 14.34
C ARG A 568 27.08 -7.59 15.88
N PRO A 569 28.11 -8.08 16.58
CA PRO A 569 28.06 -8.29 18.03
C PRO A 569 27.69 -7.04 18.85
N SER A 570 28.04 -5.85 18.34
CA SER A 570 27.73 -4.57 18.98
C SER A 570 26.34 -4.00 18.61
N ALA A 571 25.54 -4.71 17.82
CA ALA A 571 24.26 -4.30 17.25
C ALA A 571 24.23 -2.79 16.88
N PRO A 572 25.08 -2.32 15.95
CA PRO A 572 25.33 -0.88 15.76
C PRO A 572 24.06 -0.09 15.42
N TYR A 573 23.09 -0.76 14.81
CA TYR A 573 21.74 -0.27 14.55
C TYR A 573 20.78 -1.21 15.26
N SER A 574 20.03 -0.69 16.22
CA SER A 574 19.01 -1.45 16.93
C SER A 574 17.63 -0.94 16.50
N PRO A 575 16.65 -1.83 16.23
CA PRO A 575 16.70 -3.29 16.41
C PRO A 575 17.51 -4.05 15.34
N GLY A 576 17.83 -3.42 14.22
CA GLY A 576 18.64 -3.99 13.15
C GLY A 576 18.70 -3.04 11.96
N VAL A 577 19.17 -3.54 10.82
CA VAL A 577 19.13 -2.85 9.52
C VAL A 577 18.10 -3.56 8.66
N THR A 578 17.13 -2.83 8.12
CA THR A 578 16.03 -3.35 7.29
C THR A 578 15.93 -2.60 5.96
N GLY A 579 16.86 -1.70 5.66
CA GLY A 579 16.87 -0.92 4.43
C GLY A 579 18.24 -0.38 4.07
N ILE A 580 18.32 0.16 2.86
CA ILE A 580 19.49 0.90 2.35
C ILE A 580 19.07 2.32 2.03
N ALA A 581 20.03 3.24 1.94
CA ALA A 581 19.77 4.63 1.59
C ALA A 581 20.67 5.09 0.45
N ILE A 582 20.07 5.81 -0.50
CA ILE A 582 20.74 6.48 -1.61
C ILE A 582 20.68 7.98 -1.34
N ASN A 583 21.79 8.68 -1.58
CA ASN A 583 21.81 10.13 -1.39
C ASN A 583 20.92 10.81 -2.44
N MET A 584 20.12 11.81 -2.05
CA MET A 584 19.26 12.51 -3.01
C MET A 584 20.04 13.19 -4.14
N ARG A 585 21.32 13.54 -3.94
CA ARG A 585 22.18 14.05 -5.03
C ARG A 585 22.52 12.97 -6.05
N ASP A 586 22.68 11.73 -5.60
CA ASP A 586 22.99 10.59 -6.47
C ASP A 586 21.75 10.11 -7.22
N ILE A 587 20.54 10.37 -6.71
CA ILE A 587 19.28 10.05 -7.40
C ILE A 587 19.21 10.70 -8.79
N ASN A 588 19.73 11.91 -8.97
CA ASN A 588 19.80 12.55 -10.29
C ASN A 588 20.74 11.79 -11.25
N LEU A 589 21.81 11.19 -10.74
CA LEU A 589 22.70 10.35 -11.54
C LEU A 589 22.02 9.04 -11.92
N LEU A 590 21.26 8.43 -11.00
CA LEU A 590 20.45 7.25 -11.27
C LEU A 590 19.47 7.48 -12.43
N ASP A 591 19.00 8.72 -12.61
CA ASP A 591 18.09 9.11 -13.69
C ASP A 591 18.79 9.46 -15.01
N THR A 592 19.90 10.20 -14.96
CA THR A 592 20.51 10.77 -16.18
C THR A 592 21.59 9.89 -16.81
N HIS A 593 22.25 9.03 -16.04
CA HIS A 593 23.38 8.23 -16.53
C HIS A 593 22.95 6.82 -16.99
N ASN A 594 23.23 6.52 -18.27
CA ASN A 594 22.95 5.20 -18.88
C ASN A 594 23.60 4.01 -18.15
N GLU A 595 24.72 4.22 -17.43
CA GLU A 595 25.38 3.16 -16.65
C GLU A 595 24.51 2.58 -15.51
N TYR A 596 23.54 3.35 -15.01
CA TYR A 596 22.62 2.92 -13.95
C TYR A 596 21.22 2.58 -14.48
N GLU A 597 20.99 2.56 -15.79
CA GLU A 597 19.67 2.30 -16.37
C GLU A 597 19.08 0.97 -15.87
N LEU A 598 19.89 -0.10 -15.85
CA LEU A 598 19.46 -1.39 -15.32
C LEU A 598 19.13 -1.32 -13.82
N LEU A 599 19.91 -0.58 -13.03
CA LEU A 599 19.68 -0.41 -11.60
C LEU A 599 18.39 0.38 -11.34
N ARG A 600 18.19 1.50 -12.04
CA ARG A 600 16.99 2.31 -11.97
C ARG A 600 15.75 1.46 -12.25
N SER A 601 15.81 0.64 -13.29
CA SER A 601 14.69 -0.21 -13.67
C SER A 601 14.43 -1.34 -12.68
N VAL A 602 15.47 -1.96 -12.11
CA VAL A 602 15.32 -2.97 -11.06
C VAL A 602 14.73 -2.37 -9.78
N ILE A 603 15.20 -1.20 -9.33
CA ILE A 603 14.66 -0.51 -8.15
C ILE A 603 13.19 -0.18 -8.38
N SER A 604 12.87 0.37 -9.56
CA SER A 604 11.49 0.73 -9.92
C SER A 604 10.56 -0.47 -9.88
N GLU A 605 10.98 -1.60 -10.46
CA GLU A 605 10.17 -2.82 -10.42
C GLU A 605 10.00 -3.36 -9.00
N CYS A 606 11.04 -3.28 -8.16
CA CYS A 606 10.94 -3.66 -6.75
C CYS A 606 9.92 -2.80 -5.99
N ILE A 607 9.83 -1.51 -6.27
CA ILE A 607 8.84 -0.61 -5.66
C ILE A 607 7.43 -0.95 -6.16
N LYS A 608 7.26 -1.11 -7.49
CA LYS A 608 5.98 -1.44 -8.13
C LYS A 608 5.34 -2.70 -7.55
N GLN A 609 6.16 -3.73 -7.33
CA GLN A 609 5.75 -5.03 -6.80
C GLN A 609 5.72 -5.10 -5.27
N ASN A 610 5.85 -3.96 -4.57
CA ASN A 610 5.88 -3.88 -3.11
C ASN A 610 6.94 -4.79 -2.47
N LEU A 611 8.10 -4.94 -3.11
CA LEU A 611 9.29 -5.60 -2.57
C LEU A 611 10.15 -4.61 -1.78
N LEU A 612 10.21 -3.36 -2.24
CA LEU A 612 10.87 -2.25 -1.56
C LEU A 612 9.88 -1.12 -1.29
N LEU A 613 9.93 -0.57 -0.09
CA LEU A 613 9.15 0.57 0.36
C LEU A 613 10.05 1.81 0.36
N PRO A 614 9.84 2.75 -0.59
CA PRO A 614 10.60 4.00 -0.62
C PRO A 614 10.13 4.95 0.49
N MET A 615 11.07 5.68 1.07
CA MET A 615 10.83 6.82 1.95
C MET A 615 11.86 7.90 1.61
N SER A 616 11.43 8.96 0.94
CA SER A 616 12.32 10.05 0.50
C SER A 616 12.45 11.18 1.53
N ASP A 617 13.36 12.12 1.23
CA ASP A 617 13.58 13.37 1.96
C ASP A 617 13.89 13.23 3.44
N ARG A 618 14.39 12.06 3.86
CA ARG A 618 14.78 11.87 5.25
C ARG A 618 16.08 12.64 5.52
N LYS A 619 15.94 13.78 6.18
CA LYS A 619 17.07 14.61 6.63
C LYS A 619 17.83 13.90 7.74
N CYS A 620 19.10 13.57 7.47
CA CYS A 620 20.02 12.98 8.45
C CYS A 620 21.45 13.38 8.12
N LYS A 621 22.20 13.85 9.13
CA LYS A 621 23.60 14.31 9.00
C LYS A 621 23.80 15.35 7.89
N HIS A 622 22.94 16.38 7.86
CA HIS A 622 22.98 17.47 6.86
C HIS A 622 22.85 16.99 5.40
N ARG A 623 22.32 15.79 5.18
CA ARG A 623 22.05 15.21 3.87
C ARG A 623 20.62 14.71 3.82
N GLU A 624 20.09 14.63 2.61
CA GLU A 624 18.79 14.06 2.32
C GLU A 624 18.98 12.70 1.65
N TRP A 625 18.10 11.77 2.01
CA TRP A 625 18.24 10.36 1.64
C TRP A 625 16.90 9.83 1.14
N MET A 626 16.97 9.06 0.05
CA MET A 626 15.93 8.10 -0.31
C MET A 626 16.26 6.77 0.37
N ILE A 627 15.39 6.33 1.27
CA ILE A 627 15.53 5.04 1.93
C ILE A 627 14.67 4.02 1.21
N LEU A 628 15.26 2.87 0.91
CA LEU A 628 14.57 1.70 0.38
C LEU A 628 14.51 0.65 1.50
N TYR A 629 13.38 0.58 2.19
CA TYR A 629 13.14 -0.48 3.17
C TYR A 629 12.71 -1.76 2.47
N LEU A 630 13.14 -2.90 3.01
CA LEU A 630 12.59 -4.20 2.63
C LEU A 630 11.14 -4.28 3.09
N ASN A 631 10.25 -4.79 2.22
CA ASN A 631 8.94 -5.27 2.66
C ASN A 631 9.13 -6.27 3.80
N ARG A 632 8.22 -6.27 4.79
CA ARG A 632 8.36 -7.07 6.00
C ARG A 632 8.29 -8.58 5.77
N MET A 633 7.69 -9.05 4.67
CA MET A 633 7.85 -10.42 4.21
C MET A 633 9.32 -10.77 3.89
N LEU A 634 10.07 -9.85 3.28
CA LEU A 634 11.51 -10.03 3.04
C LEU A 634 12.29 -9.97 4.36
N CYS A 635 11.85 -9.17 5.34
CA CYS A 635 12.44 -9.21 6.67
C CYS A 635 12.35 -10.61 7.29
N VAL A 636 11.20 -11.29 7.17
CA VAL A 636 11.05 -12.69 7.61
C VAL A 636 12.02 -13.61 6.87
N LYS A 637 12.07 -13.54 5.53
CA LYS A 637 13.00 -14.36 4.70
C LYS A 637 14.46 -14.23 5.16
N TYR A 638 14.90 -13.03 5.52
CA TYR A 638 16.29 -12.76 5.90
C TYR A 638 16.55 -12.69 7.41
N LYS A 639 15.61 -13.13 8.24
CA LYS A 639 15.73 -13.11 9.71
C LYS A 639 16.06 -11.72 10.27
N LEU A 640 15.34 -10.70 9.80
CA LEU A 640 15.47 -9.29 10.16
C LEU A 640 14.33 -8.81 11.07
N PRO A 641 14.53 -7.74 11.84
CA PRO A 641 13.46 -7.18 12.67
C PRO A 641 12.35 -6.55 11.81
N LEU A 642 11.14 -6.44 12.38
CA LEU A 642 9.97 -5.88 11.69
C LEU A 642 9.80 -4.37 11.86
N GLN A 643 10.59 -3.73 12.73
CA GLN A 643 10.52 -2.28 12.97
C GLN A 643 11.16 -1.47 11.83
N TYR A 644 10.62 -0.27 11.59
CA TYR A 644 11.21 0.72 10.66
C TYR A 644 12.29 1.55 11.36
N GLY A 645 13.25 2.07 10.60
CA GLY A 645 14.26 3.03 11.10
C GLY A 645 15.72 2.62 10.90
N GLY A 646 16.02 1.34 10.76
CA GLY A 646 17.38 0.85 10.57
C GLY A 646 17.80 0.80 9.10
N TRP A 647 18.77 1.63 8.69
CA TRP A 647 19.25 1.66 7.31
C TRP A 647 20.72 2.05 7.19
N ARG A 648 21.31 1.81 6.01
CA ARG A 648 22.71 2.11 5.71
C ARG A 648 22.85 2.76 4.34
N GLU A 649 23.64 3.82 4.29
CA GLU A 649 23.99 4.50 3.03
C GLU A 649 24.77 3.58 2.09
N LYS A 650 24.43 3.63 0.79
CA LYS A 650 25.06 2.87 -0.28
C LYS A 650 25.29 3.73 -1.52
N PRO A 651 26.52 3.76 -2.08
CA PRO A 651 26.78 4.43 -3.33
C PRO A 651 26.19 3.63 -4.50
N LEU A 652 25.78 4.32 -5.57
CA LEU A 652 25.17 3.70 -6.75
C LEU A 652 26.05 2.62 -7.38
N ASN A 653 27.37 2.83 -7.45
CA ASN A 653 28.33 1.84 -7.96
C ASN A 653 28.28 0.51 -7.20
N GLN A 654 28.10 0.56 -5.87
CA GLN A 654 27.97 -0.65 -5.07
C GLN A 654 26.64 -1.36 -5.35
N LEU A 655 25.55 -0.60 -5.45
CA LEU A 655 24.23 -1.15 -5.76
C LEU A 655 24.18 -1.76 -7.17
N ASN A 656 24.82 -1.12 -8.15
CA ASN A 656 24.94 -1.63 -9.52
C ASN A 656 25.76 -2.93 -9.55
N ALA A 657 26.84 -3.01 -8.77
CA ALA A 657 27.62 -4.24 -8.62
C ALA A 657 26.80 -5.40 -8.01
N TRP A 658 25.91 -5.11 -7.07
CA TRP A 658 25.04 -6.12 -6.44
C TRP A 658 24.09 -6.81 -7.42
N LEU A 659 23.67 -6.14 -8.51
CA LEU A 659 22.85 -6.76 -9.56
C LEU A 659 23.50 -7.98 -10.23
N ARG A 660 24.85 -8.04 -10.20
CA ARG A 660 25.64 -9.11 -10.84
C ARG A 660 26.34 -9.99 -9.83
N LYS A 661 27.00 -9.39 -8.84
CA LYS A 661 27.90 -10.10 -7.91
C LYS A 661 27.22 -10.48 -6.60
N GLY A 662 26.04 -9.94 -6.33
CA GLY A 662 25.40 -10.01 -5.02
C GLY A 662 26.22 -9.31 -3.93
N PHE A 663 25.84 -9.52 -2.67
CA PHE A 663 26.60 -9.05 -1.52
C PHE A 663 27.65 -10.08 -1.07
N LYS A 664 28.90 -9.66 -0.88
CA LYS A 664 29.98 -10.45 -0.26
C LYS A 664 30.44 -9.82 1.06
N LYS A 665 30.59 -10.64 2.11
CA LYS A 665 31.09 -10.19 3.42
C LYS A 665 32.55 -9.74 3.28
N GLY A 666 32.87 -8.52 3.70
CA GLY A 666 34.25 -8.01 3.73
C GLY A 666 34.57 -6.88 2.75
N GLU A 667 33.66 -6.50 1.86
CA GLU A 667 33.77 -5.25 1.08
C GLU A 667 33.59 -4.04 2.02
N ARG A 668 34.65 -3.68 2.75
CA ARG A 668 34.74 -2.37 3.40
C ARG A 668 34.87 -1.30 2.32
N ARG A 669 34.27 -0.14 2.62
CA ARG A 669 34.48 1.11 1.91
C ARG A 669 35.97 1.32 1.66
N ASN A 670 36.36 1.35 0.40
CA ASN A 670 37.37 2.32 -0.02
C ASN A 670 36.67 3.66 -0.17
#